data_AF-A0AAN5KAS9-F1
#
_entry.id   AF-A0AAN5KAS9-F1
#
_cell.length_a   1.000
_cell.length_b   1.000
_cell.length_c   1.000
_cell.angle_alpha   90.00
_cell.angle_beta   90.00
_cell.angle_gamma   90.00
#
_symmetry.space_group_name_H-M   'P 1'
#
loop_
_entity.id
_entity.type
_entity.pdbx_description
1 polymer ?
#
loop_
_entity_poly.entity_id
_entity_poly.type
_entity_poly.pdbx_seq_one_letter_code
_entity_poly.pdbx_strand_id
1 'polypeptide(L)'
;MTIFNGLLEAKKGALKNGAIPALAIAIDAPNKKVAENIIIGKLWEAYPDHGDNYFKPKIWEDAPGQPRPGVGEFDETFATEHSFDGEKWVVNTPVVDSGSADIAQVNDLMKLPARERFAAVLLFSHDANEVDSELLAQTREYLEMLDNSDTDSEDEVDAFNRIVLDAMVACKPIEYMHIAGLNNLVHAILASCDTQEQNPTSWTISKFIKKWVENPGKRDEMLPEVKPETASARPYQQTHATLDREIACALLPVGPEKITPSVLKAADEIISQDREDFKRWSMALRTTDQILAYDRASVFGVIQSAPAKDTYHFPQSLRSHIDNWLQANGQRDANAVEEKPKETAPKDDVKVTNHGGGRFSIDGMMSETPSNQGEKSEAANAGERSLQQLREQFVTPRHVYDVPENNAVSQREPAAITPAEETPPQEKLSEQVKDLVQNVDALVERIHTEEHKRQNAISAIETELKDSGDTDNLALWKNVFKTDERFTKAFSQNGGGTSINGTYIAMKATREFGPFGIGWGVEVVEERFDKGAPIVRKKQVGEKIEWDLIQDGVGGYLCEMHHTMKVRVWYILNGVRGESEAYGCTPYIYDTKYGPTSDGEAPKKSWTDAVKKALSPLGFSADIFMGLYDNPEYRQRNKAEFDIKNASENAEDATRLRKELDEKLINVANTLAAAVTTNEVNKVFGLIAREVDVHRKAAEAKGDKEYSSYLGSRLRRITDIKTERLAAITAAQEQTA
;
A
#
# COMPACT_ATOMS: atom_id res chain seq x y z
N MET A 1 -7.11 -37.70 -42.24
CA MET A 1 -7.33 -36.26 -41.97
C MET A 1 -5.95 -35.63 -41.85
N THR A 2 -5.84 -34.31 -41.73
CA THR A 2 -4.55 -33.69 -41.42
C THR A 2 -4.37 -33.74 -39.91
N ILE A 3 -3.24 -34.27 -39.45
CA ILE A 3 -2.89 -34.26 -38.03
C ILE A 3 -2.24 -32.92 -37.73
N PHE A 4 -2.72 -32.26 -36.68
CA PHE A 4 -2.16 -31.02 -36.17
C PHE A 4 -1.52 -31.29 -34.81
N ASN A 5 -0.27 -30.88 -34.65
CA ASN A 5 0.41 -30.87 -33.37
C ASN A 5 0.07 -29.57 -32.63
N GLY A 6 -0.14 -29.66 -31.33
CA GLY A 6 -0.49 -28.56 -30.43
C GLY A 6 0.40 -28.54 -29.19
N LEU A 7 0.85 -27.37 -28.80
CA LEU A 7 1.62 -27.10 -27.58
C LEU A 7 0.90 -26.04 -26.74
N LEU A 8 0.66 -26.32 -25.46
CA LEU A 8 0.17 -25.37 -24.48
C LEU A 8 1.23 -25.11 -23.42
N GLU A 9 1.53 -23.84 -23.17
CA GLU A 9 2.49 -23.40 -22.17
C GLU A 9 1.74 -22.82 -20.96
N ALA A 10 2.18 -23.13 -19.74
CA ALA A 10 1.54 -22.63 -18.53
C ALA A 10 1.93 -21.17 -18.23
N LYS A 11 0.97 -20.39 -17.75
CA LYS A 11 1.17 -19.01 -17.30
C LYS A 11 2.11 -18.98 -16.07
N LYS A 12 3.01 -18.01 -16.02
CA LYS A 12 4.05 -17.85 -14.98
C LYS A 12 3.52 -17.86 -13.53
N GLY A 13 2.29 -17.38 -13.32
CA GLY A 13 1.58 -17.44 -12.04
C GLY A 13 1.04 -18.83 -11.69
N ALA A 14 0.62 -19.62 -12.68
CA ALA A 14 0.06 -20.96 -12.48
C ALA A 14 1.14 -22.02 -12.16
N LEU A 15 2.37 -21.83 -12.65
CA LEU A 15 3.53 -22.65 -12.28
C LEU A 15 3.73 -22.71 -10.74
N LYS A 16 3.49 -21.61 -10.03
CA LYS A 16 3.57 -21.55 -8.55
C LYS A 16 2.48 -22.38 -7.86
N ASN A 17 1.39 -22.67 -8.56
CA ASN A 17 0.26 -23.47 -8.08
C ASN A 17 0.31 -24.93 -8.55
N GLY A 18 1.42 -25.37 -9.16
CA GLY A 18 1.63 -26.76 -9.58
C GLY A 18 1.12 -27.12 -10.98
N ALA A 19 0.81 -26.13 -11.84
CA ALA A 19 0.49 -26.40 -13.24
C ALA A 19 1.70 -26.99 -13.99
N ILE A 20 1.43 -27.90 -14.95
CA ILE A 20 2.46 -28.57 -15.75
C ILE A 20 3.07 -27.53 -16.71
N PRO A 21 4.41 -27.42 -16.85
CA PRO A 21 5.01 -26.33 -17.60
C PRO A 21 4.59 -26.25 -19.07
N ALA A 22 4.45 -27.42 -19.72
CA ALA A 22 4.02 -27.53 -21.10
C ALA A 22 3.26 -28.85 -21.34
N LEU A 23 2.19 -28.79 -22.13
CA LEU A 23 1.39 -29.94 -22.56
C LEU A 23 1.45 -30.06 -24.09
N ALA A 24 1.77 -31.26 -24.60
CA ALA A 24 1.76 -31.55 -26.04
C ALA A 24 0.58 -32.46 -26.41
N ILE A 25 -0.02 -32.26 -27.58
CA ILE A 25 -1.11 -33.10 -28.11
C ILE A 25 -1.08 -33.14 -29.64
N ALA A 26 -1.51 -34.24 -30.25
CA ALA A 26 -1.75 -34.34 -31.69
C ALA A 26 -3.24 -34.58 -31.96
N ILE A 27 -3.87 -33.88 -32.89
CA ILE A 27 -5.31 -34.01 -33.20
C ILE A 27 -5.57 -34.09 -34.71
N ASP A 28 -6.39 -35.06 -35.13
CA ASP A 28 -6.97 -35.11 -36.48
C ASP A 28 -8.01 -34.00 -36.66
N ALA A 29 -7.78 -33.07 -37.60
CA ALA A 29 -8.71 -32.00 -37.92
C ALA A 29 -8.75 -31.68 -39.43
N PRO A 30 -9.81 -31.03 -39.94
CA PRO A 30 -9.87 -30.57 -41.32
C PRO A 30 -9.11 -29.26 -41.56
N ASN A 31 -8.78 -28.48 -40.52
CA ASN A 31 -7.98 -27.26 -40.60
C ASN A 31 -7.48 -26.83 -39.20
N LYS A 32 -6.47 -25.94 -39.17
CA LYS A 32 -5.83 -25.43 -37.94
C LYS A 32 -6.81 -24.83 -36.92
N LYS A 33 -7.82 -24.08 -37.35
CA LYS A 33 -8.81 -23.44 -36.45
C LYS A 33 -9.77 -24.45 -35.80
N VAL A 34 -10.07 -25.54 -36.51
CA VAL A 34 -10.84 -26.65 -35.93
C VAL A 34 -9.96 -27.48 -34.98
N ALA A 35 -8.68 -27.68 -35.30
CA ALA A 35 -7.73 -28.30 -34.36
C ALA A 35 -7.65 -27.49 -33.05
N GLU A 36 -7.54 -26.16 -33.14
CA GLU A 36 -7.48 -25.23 -32.00
C GLU A 36 -8.68 -25.40 -31.05
N ASN A 37 -9.90 -25.34 -31.59
CA ASN A 37 -11.11 -25.52 -30.78
C ASN A 37 -11.21 -26.92 -30.15
N ILE A 38 -10.73 -27.97 -30.83
CA ILE A 38 -10.73 -29.34 -30.26
C ILE A 38 -9.66 -29.46 -29.17
N ILE A 39 -8.47 -28.86 -29.34
CA ILE A 39 -7.41 -28.84 -28.32
C ILE A 39 -7.89 -28.12 -27.07
N ILE A 40 -8.50 -26.94 -27.21
CA ILE A 40 -9.07 -26.18 -26.08
C ILE A 40 -10.21 -26.98 -25.41
N GLY A 41 -11.12 -27.57 -26.19
CA GLY A 41 -12.18 -28.42 -25.65
C GLY A 41 -11.65 -29.60 -24.85
N LYS A 42 -10.60 -30.26 -25.34
CA LYS A 42 -9.93 -31.35 -24.62
C LYS A 42 -9.15 -30.89 -23.40
N LEU A 43 -8.57 -29.69 -23.42
CA LEU A 43 -7.89 -29.11 -22.25
C LEU A 43 -8.88 -28.97 -21.08
N TRP A 44 -10.09 -28.48 -21.34
CA TRP A 44 -11.17 -28.36 -20.35
C TRP A 44 -11.76 -29.72 -19.95
N GLU A 45 -11.70 -30.74 -20.81
CA GLU A 45 -12.10 -32.11 -20.47
C GLU A 45 -11.08 -32.81 -19.54
N ALA A 46 -9.78 -32.63 -19.81
CA ALA A 46 -8.69 -33.25 -19.05
C ALA A 46 -8.30 -32.48 -17.77
N TYR A 47 -8.41 -31.15 -17.77
CA TYR A 47 -8.05 -30.28 -16.66
C TYR A 47 -9.18 -29.25 -16.34
N PRO A 48 -10.37 -29.70 -15.88
CA PRO A 48 -11.56 -28.83 -15.77
C PRO A 48 -11.39 -27.60 -14.89
N ASP A 49 -10.64 -27.70 -13.79
CA ASP A 49 -10.41 -26.60 -12.85
C ASP A 49 -9.22 -25.69 -13.25
N HIS A 50 -8.51 -26.02 -14.33
CA HIS A 50 -7.20 -25.45 -14.67
C HIS A 50 -7.03 -25.07 -16.15
N GLY A 51 -8.09 -25.08 -16.97
CA GLY A 51 -8.02 -24.70 -18.39
C GLY A 51 -7.44 -23.29 -18.61
N ASP A 52 -7.84 -22.31 -17.79
CA ASP A 52 -7.36 -20.92 -17.85
C ASP A 52 -5.89 -20.73 -17.45
N ASN A 53 -5.23 -21.76 -16.89
CA ASN A 53 -3.84 -21.66 -16.45
C ASN A 53 -2.83 -21.70 -17.62
N TYR A 54 -3.28 -22.01 -18.83
CA TYR A 54 -2.44 -22.13 -20.03
C TYR A 54 -2.67 -20.98 -21.01
N PHE A 55 -1.68 -20.70 -21.85
CA PHE A 55 -1.82 -19.82 -23.01
C PHE A 55 -2.57 -20.53 -24.16
N LYS A 56 -3.00 -19.76 -25.17
CA LYS A 56 -3.64 -20.32 -26.38
C LYS A 56 -2.69 -21.34 -27.05
N PRO A 57 -3.19 -22.50 -27.51
CA PRO A 57 -2.34 -23.56 -28.06
C PRO A 57 -1.60 -23.10 -29.34
N LYS A 58 -0.27 -23.26 -29.35
CA LYS A 58 0.56 -23.10 -30.55
C LYS A 58 0.36 -24.34 -31.44
N ILE A 59 -0.06 -24.16 -32.70
CA ILE A 59 -0.51 -25.27 -33.56
C ILE A 59 0.15 -25.25 -34.94
N TRP A 60 0.57 -26.43 -35.41
CA TRP A 60 1.17 -26.65 -36.74
C TRP A 60 0.77 -28.02 -37.32
N GLU A 61 0.97 -28.22 -38.63
CA GLU A 61 0.67 -29.51 -39.29
C GLU A 61 1.79 -30.54 -39.06
N ASP A 62 1.40 -31.80 -38.85
CA ASP A 62 2.33 -32.93 -38.70
C ASP A 62 3.02 -33.26 -40.03
N ALA A 63 4.35 -33.41 -40.01
CA ALA A 63 5.13 -33.74 -41.21
C ALA A 63 5.69 -35.17 -41.12
N PRO A 64 5.68 -35.95 -42.23
CA PRO A 64 6.11 -37.34 -42.21
C PRO A 64 7.53 -37.52 -41.67
N GLY A 65 7.66 -38.25 -40.56
CA GLY A 65 8.95 -38.61 -39.94
C GLY A 65 9.37 -37.77 -38.72
N GLN A 66 8.55 -36.82 -38.26
CA GLN A 66 8.79 -36.12 -36.98
C GLN A 66 8.35 -36.95 -35.77
N PRO A 67 8.97 -36.75 -34.59
CA PRO A 67 8.42 -37.26 -33.33
C PRO A 67 7.10 -36.53 -33.05
N ARG A 68 6.10 -37.25 -32.52
CA ARG A 68 4.78 -36.70 -32.20
C ARG A 68 4.20 -37.35 -30.94
N PRO A 69 3.42 -36.62 -30.13
CA PRO A 69 2.69 -37.17 -28.98
C PRO A 69 1.53 -38.08 -29.45
N GLY A 70 0.85 -38.71 -28.48
CA GLY A 70 -0.35 -39.52 -28.73
C GLY A 70 -1.46 -38.73 -29.45
N VAL A 71 -2.11 -39.36 -30.44
CA VAL A 71 -3.20 -38.69 -31.17
C VAL A 71 -4.47 -38.69 -30.30
N GLY A 72 -4.83 -37.51 -29.82
CA GLY A 72 -6.04 -37.26 -29.03
C GLY A 72 -5.84 -37.28 -27.51
N GLU A 73 -4.62 -37.47 -27.01
CA GLU A 73 -4.29 -37.48 -25.57
C GLU A 73 -3.18 -36.47 -25.31
N PHE A 74 -3.18 -35.84 -24.13
CA PHE A 74 -2.10 -34.94 -23.72
C PHE A 74 -0.91 -35.75 -23.21
N ASP A 75 0.29 -35.37 -23.67
CA ASP A 75 1.55 -35.88 -23.19
C ASP A 75 2.26 -34.79 -22.38
N GLU A 76 2.41 -35.05 -21.07
CA GLU A 76 3.04 -34.17 -20.09
C GLU A 76 4.58 -34.26 -20.13
N THR A 77 5.13 -35.31 -20.75
CA THR A 77 6.57 -35.60 -20.81
C THR A 77 7.20 -35.19 -22.13
N PHE A 78 6.45 -35.24 -23.23
CA PHE A 78 6.95 -35.00 -24.59
C PHE A 78 7.65 -33.64 -24.74
N ALA A 79 7.10 -32.59 -24.13
CA ALA A 79 7.64 -31.22 -24.17
C ALA A 79 8.89 -31.02 -23.30
N THR A 80 9.32 -32.03 -22.52
CA THR A 80 10.61 -32.02 -21.82
C THR A 80 11.71 -32.71 -22.63
N GLU A 81 11.35 -33.74 -23.40
CA GLU A 81 12.29 -34.49 -24.27
C GLU A 81 12.50 -33.81 -25.63
N HIS A 82 11.56 -32.98 -26.07
CA HIS A 82 11.59 -32.30 -27.36
C HIS A 82 11.35 -30.78 -27.20
N SER A 83 12.22 -29.97 -27.76
CA SER A 83 12.05 -28.51 -27.85
C SER A 83 11.37 -28.09 -29.16
N PHE A 84 10.55 -27.04 -29.14
CA PHE A 84 9.87 -26.52 -30.32
C PHE A 84 10.60 -25.31 -30.93
N ASP A 85 10.97 -25.42 -32.22
CA ASP A 85 11.75 -24.40 -32.96
C ASP A 85 10.85 -23.56 -33.90
N GLY A 86 9.64 -23.21 -33.45
CA GLY A 86 8.68 -22.40 -34.22
C GLY A 86 7.94 -23.10 -35.35
N GLU A 87 8.50 -24.17 -35.94
CA GLU A 87 7.84 -24.99 -36.97
C GLU A 87 7.79 -26.50 -36.67
N LYS A 88 8.71 -27.03 -35.86
CA LYS A 88 8.96 -28.49 -35.73
C LYS A 88 9.45 -28.88 -34.34
N TRP A 89 9.27 -30.15 -33.97
CA TRP A 89 9.86 -30.74 -32.76
C TRP A 89 11.32 -31.15 -33.00
N VAL A 90 12.21 -30.80 -32.07
CA VAL A 90 13.64 -31.13 -32.09
C VAL A 90 13.98 -31.96 -30.84
N VAL A 91 14.71 -33.06 -30.99
CA VAL A 91 15.08 -33.97 -29.89
C VAL A 91 16.21 -33.36 -29.05
N ASN A 92 16.02 -33.28 -27.73
CA ASN A 92 17.04 -32.78 -26.81
C ASN A 92 18.18 -33.80 -26.62
N THR A 93 19.39 -33.47 -27.09
CA THR A 93 20.59 -34.28 -26.83
C THR A 93 21.19 -33.88 -25.47
N PRO A 94 21.58 -34.80 -24.57
CA PRO A 94 22.07 -34.44 -23.25
C PRO A 94 23.45 -33.78 -23.33
N VAL A 95 23.53 -32.50 -22.95
CA VAL A 95 24.79 -31.74 -22.91
C VAL A 95 25.40 -31.77 -21.51
N VAL A 96 26.71 -32.01 -21.47
CA VAL A 96 27.53 -32.08 -20.27
C VAL A 96 27.85 -30.68 -19.74
N ASP A 97 27.90 -30.58 -18.41
CA ASP A 97 28.29 -29.41 -17.63
C ASP A 97 29.60 -28.75 -18.14
N SER A 98 29.52 -27.49 -18.55
CA SER A 98 30.66 -26.60 -18.80
C SER A 98 30.19 -25.15 -18.78
N GLY A 99 30.96 -24.26 -18.13
CA GLY A 99 30.48 -22.93 -17.77
C GLY A 99 31.27 -21.74 -18.34
N SER A 100 30.67 -20.56 -18.14
CA SER A 100 31.21 -19.18 -18.30
C SER A 100 31.44 -18.63 -19.72
N ALA A 101 31.26 -17.29 -19.83
CA ALA A 101 31.32 -16.43 -21.03
C ALA A 101 30.14 -16.58 -22.02
N ASP A 102 29.54 -15.53 -22.60
CA ASP A 102 29.81 -14.08 -22.54
C ASP A 102 28.54 -13.23 -22.85
N ILE A 103 28.52 -12.00 -22.30
CA ILE A 103 27.93 -10.73 -22.81
C ILE A 103 26.51 -10.72 -23.42
N ALA A 104 25.65 -9.84 -22.89
CA ALA A 104 24.33 -9.52 -23.43
C ALA A 104 24.38 -9.08 -24.91
N GLN A 105 23.63 -9.76 -25.78
CA GLN A 105 23.42 -9.32 -27.16
C GLN A 105 22.43 -8.16 -27.21
N VAL A 106 22.96 -6.95 -27.40
CA VAL A 106 22.19 -5.78 -27.79
C VAL A 106 21.62 -6.02 -29.19
N ASN A 107 20.29 -5.97 -29.32
CA ASN A 107 19.62 -6.18 -30.59
C ASN A 107 19.38 -4.85 -31.32
N ASP A 108 19.80 -4.79 -32.58
CA ASP A 108 19.52 -3.66 -33.47
C ASP A 108 18.03 -3.59 -33.78
N LEU A 109 17.35 -2.65 -33.13
CA LEU A 109 15.91 -2.41 -33.23
C LEU A 109 15.42 -2.16 -34.67
N MET A 110 16.27 -1.68 -35.59
CA MET A 110 15.90 -1.50 -37.00
C MET A 110 15.84 -2.82 -37.78
N LYS A 111 16.32 -3.93 -37.21
CA LYS A 111 16.20 -5.29 -37.79
C LYS A 111 14.95 -6.04 -37.32
N LEU A 112 14.22 -5.53 -36.33
CA LEU A 112 13.00 -6.14 -35.82
C LEU A 112 11.78 -5.82 -36.70
N PRO A 113 10.71 -6.65 -36.66
CA PRO A 113 9.44 -6.32 -37.27
C PRO A 113 8.92 -4.96 -36.80
N ALA A 114 8.29 -4.20 -37.71
CA ALA A 114 7.88 -2.82 -37.45
C ALA A 114 7.05 -2.66 -36.16
N ARG A 115 6.13 -3.60 -35.89
CA ARG A 115 5.29 -3.62 -34.69
C ARG A 115 6.07 -3.85 -33.39
N GLU A 116 7.01 -4.81 -33.37
CA GLU A 116 7.90 -5.04 -32.22
C GLU A 116 8.75 -3.80 -31.92
N ARG A 117 9.32 -3.19 -32.95
CA ARG A 117 10.10 -1.95 -32.82
C ARG A 117 9.25 -0.78 -32.31
N PHE A 118 8.01 -0.63 -32.78
CA PHE A 118 7.12 0.44 -32.30
C PHE A 118 6.70 0.22 -30.84
N ALA A 119 6.42 -1.04 -30.44
CA ALA A 119 6.13 -1.38 -29.05
C ALA A 119 7.32 -1.14 -28.11
N ALA A 120 8.53 -1.52 -28.53
CA ALA A 120 9.75 -1.24 -27.77
C ALA A 120 9.97 0.28 -27.55
N VAL A 121 9.76 1.10 -28.60
CA VAL A 121 9.89 2.57 -28.49
C VAL A 121 8.76 3.18 -27.64
N LEU A 122 7.54 2.63 -27.69
CA LEU A 122 6.40 3.10 -26.90
C LEU A 122 6.58 2.80 -25.40
N LEU A 123 7.11 1.63 -25.06
CA LEU A 123 7.32 1.19 -23.67
C LEU A 123 8.58 1.77 -23.01
N PHE A 124 9.67 1.90 -23.77
CA PHE A 124 11.01 2.16 -23.21
C PHE A 124 11.66 3.43 -23.81
N SER A 125 10.86 4.50 -23.99
CA SER A 125 11.25 5.72 -24.69
C SER A 125 12.61 6.29 -24.23
N HIS A 126 13.40 6.76 -25.20
CA HIS A 126 14.70 7.43 -25.09
C HIS A 126 16.01 6.59 -25.01
N ASP A 127 16.00 5.30 -24.62
CA ASP A 127 17.22 4.43 -24.68
C ASP A 127 17.20 3.41 -25.84
N ALA A 128 16.31 3.61 -26.82
CA ALA A 128 16.02 2.68 -27.90
C ALA A 128 17.13 2.48 -28.97
N ASN A 129 18.38 2.86 -28.72
CA ASN A 129 19.50 2.40 -29.56
C ASN A 129 20.04 1.04 -29.09
N GLU A 130 19.85 0.67 -27.82
CA GLU A 130 20.43 -0.54 -27.22
C GLU A 130 19.40 -1.31 -26.38
N VAL A 131 18.44 -1.97 -27.05
CA VAL A 131 17.54 -2.92 -26.37
C VAL A 131 18.26 -4.26 -26.21
N ASP A 132 18.47 -4.65 -24.95
CA ASP A 132 19.00 -5.96 -24.60
C ASP A 132 17.98 -7.10 -24.84
N SER A 133 18.44 -8.34 -24.71
CA SER A 133 17.59 -9.53 -24.89
C SER A 133 16.44 -9.65 -23.87
N GLU A 134 16.55 -9.01 -22.71
CA GLU A 134 15.56 -9.10 -21.63
C GLU A 134 14.40 -8.12 -21.86
N LEU A 135 14.70 -6.86 -22.20
CA LEU A 135 13.73 -5.85 -22.62
C LEU A 135 12.98 -6.27 -23.90
N LEU A 136 13.66 -6.97 -24.82
CA LEU A 136 13.02 -7.53 -26.01
C LEU A 136 12.05 -8.67 -25.67
N ALA A 137 12.37 -9.51 -24.68
CA ALA A 137 11.45 -10.52 -24.18
C ALA A 137 10.22 -9.89 -23.50
N GLN A 138 10.41 -8.86 -22.68
CA GLN A 138 9.32 -8.09 -22.06
C GLN A 138 8.42 -7.43 -23.11
N THR A 139 8.99 -6.87 -24.18
CA THR A 139 8.24 -6.27 -25.30
C THR A 139 7.32 -7.30 -25.97
N ARG A 140 7.81 -8.54 -26.15
CA ARG A 140 7.04 -9.62 -26.79
C ARG A 140 5.95 -10.18 -25.86
N GLU A 141 6.27 -10.40 -24.58
CA GLU A 141 5.28 -10.81 -23.57
C GLU A 141 4.14 -9.77 -23.47
N TYR A 142 4.45 -8.47 -23.49
CA TYR A 142 3.44 -7.41 -23.51
C TYR A 142 2.59 -7.38 -24.79
N LEU A 143 3.20 -7.58 -25.97
CA LEU A 143 2.45 -7.68 -27.22
C LEU A 143 1.53 -8.91 -27.25
N GLU A 144 1.97 -10.05 -26.73
CA GLU A 144 1.12 -11.24 -26.57
C GLU A 144 0.00 -11.00 -25.55
N MET A 145 0.23 -10.24 -24.47
CA MET A 145 -0.84 -9.84 -23.55
C MET A 145 -1.86 -8.93 -24.23
N LEU A 146 -1.42 -7.89 -24.95
CA LEU A 146 -2.29 -6.98 -25.72
C LEU A 146 -3.14 -7.73 -26.74
N ASP A 147 -2.56 -8.66 -27.51
CA ASP A 147 -3.25 -9.45 -28.54
C ASP A 147 -4.21 -10.50 -27.95
N ASN A 148 -4.07 -10.82 -26.67
CA ASN A 148 -4.95 -11.76 -25.95
C ASN A 148 -5.94 -11.06 -25.01
N SER A 149 -5.81 -9.75 -24.79
CA SER A 149 -6.84 -8.94 -24.13
C SER A 149 -8.08 -8.85 -25.02
N ASP A 150 -9.26 -9.04 -24.43
CA ASP A 150 -10.50 -8.72 -25.13
C ASP A 150 -10.56 -7.20 -25.39
N THR A 151 -11.27 -6.80 -26.44
CA THR A 151 -11.32 -5.38 -26.86
C THR A 151 -11.94 -4.44 -25.82
N ASP A 152 -12.61 -5.01 -24.83
CA ASP A 152 -13.32 -4.38 -23.72
C ASP A 152 -12.54 -4.49 -22.39
N SER A 153 -11.20 -4.52 -22.46
CA SER A 153 -10.31 -4.52 -21.29
C SER A 153 -10.52 -3.26 -20.43
N GLU A 154 -10.61 -3.43 -19.11
CA GLU A 154 -10.82 -2.32 -18.15
C GLU A 154 -9.57 -1.41 -18.00
N ASP A 155 -8.40 -1.88 -18.45
CA ASP A 155 -7.13 -1.14 -18.40
C ASP A 155 -7.03 -0.10 -19.52
N GLU A 156 -7.43 1.14 -19.21
CA GLU A 156 -7.43 2.29 -20.14
C GLU A 156 -6.07 2.52 -20.85
N VAL A 157 -4.96 2.20 -20.17
CA VAL A 157 -3.58 2.32 -20.69
C VAL A 157 -3.31 1.32 -21.81
N ASP A 158 -3.73 0.06 -21.67
CA ASP A 158 -3.51 -0.97 -22.67
C ASP A 158 -4.43 -0.77 -23.89
N ALA A 159 -5.67 -0.32 -23.66
CA ALA A 159 -6.57 0.13 -24.72
C ALA A 159 -5.95 1.28 -25.53
N PHE A 160 -5.38 2.29 -24.86
CA PHE A 160 -4.69 3.41 -25.51
C PHE A 160 -3.44 2.95 -26.29
N ASN A 161 -2.57 2.14 -25.67
CA ASN A 161 -1.36 1.63 -26.32
C ASN A 161 -1.67 0.79 -27.56
N ARG A 162 -2.72 -0.04 -27.53
CA ARG A 162 -3.20 -0.77 -28.71
C ARG A 162 -3.61 0.17 -29.85
N ILE A 163 -4.37 1.21 -29.54
CA ILE A 163 -4.82 2.23 -30.50
C ILE A 163 -3.62 2.97 -31.13
N VAL A 164 -2.62 3.34 -30.34
CA VAL A 164 -1.39 4.01 -30.83
C VAL A 164 -0.59 3.08 -31.75
N LEU A 165 -0.37 1.83 -31.34
CA LEU A 165 0.39 0.85 -32.13
C LEU A 165 -0.31 0.54 -33.46
N ASP A 166 -1.63 0.32 -33.46
CA ASP A 166 -2.39 0.06 -34.68
C ASP A 166 -2.34 1.26 -35.65
N ALA A 167 -2.44 2.49 -35.12
CA ALA A 167 -2.34 3.72 -35.93
C ALA A 167 -0.93 3.93 -36.50
N MET A 168 0.13 3.56 -35.77
CA MET A 168 1.53 3.60 -36.25
C MET A 168 1.79 2.54 -37.33
N VAL A 169 1.34 1.29 -37.12
CA VAL A 169 1.46 0.19 -38.09
C VAL A 169 0.67 0.49 -39.38
N ALA A 170 -0.49 1.14 -39.28
CA ALA A 170 -1.28 1.55 -40.45
C ALA A 170 -0.60 2.63 -41.32
N CYS A 171 0.40 3.35 -40.81
CA CYS A 171 1.07 4.43 -41.53
C CYS A 171 2.44 3.99 -42.08
N LYS A 172 2.44 3.39 -43.28
CA LYS A 172 3.64 2.82 -43.92
C LYS A 172 4.91 3.71 -43.93
N PRO A 173 4.86 5.05 -44.07
CA PRO A 173 6.07 5.89 -43.96
C PRO A 173 6.78 5.83 -42.60
N ILE A 174 6.09 5.49 -41.51
CA ILE A 174 6.66 5.31 -40.17
C ILE A 174 7.58 4.07 -40.13
N GLU A 175 7.31 3.03 -40.94
CA GLU A 175 8.11 1.80 -41.03
C GLU A 175 9.60 2.08 -41.34
N TYR A 176 9.88 3.16 -42.07
CA TYR A 176 11.23 3.56 -42.48
C TYR A 176 11.80 4.71 -41.64
N MET A 177 11.10 5.15 -40.59
CA MET A 177 11.56 6.21 -39.71
C MET A 177 12.67 5.70 -38.77
N HIS A 178 13.73 6.50 -38.60
CA HIS A 178 14.79 6.21 -37.64
C HIS A 178 14.25 6.24 -36.20
N ILE A 179 14.86 5.49 -35.30
CA ILE A 179 14.40 5.30 -33.92
C ILE A 179 14.19 6.61 -33.18
N ALA A 180 15.15 7.55 -33.25
CA ALA A 180 14.99 8.89 -32.67
C ALA A 180 13.77 9.66 -33.22
N GLY A 181 13.43 9.47 -34.50
CA GLY A 181 12.23 10.04 -35.11
C GLY A 181 10.93 9.38 -34.63
N LEU A 182 10.95 8.05 -34.44
CA LEU A 182 9.86 7.30 -33.82
C LEU A 182 9.61 7.78 -32.39
N ASN A 183 10.68 7.97 -31.61
CA ASN A 183 10.59 8.47 -30.24
C ASN A 183 9.98 9.88 -30.18
N ASN A 184 10.43 10.79 -31.05
CA ASN A 184 9.85 12.14 -31.16
C ASN A 184 8.37 12.10 -31.57
N LEU A 185 7.97 11.17 -32.44
CA LEU A 185 6.57 10.98 -32.80
C LEU A 185 5.74 10.45 -31.62
N VAL A 186 6.22 9.47 -30.87
CA VAL A 186 5.53 8.94 -29.68
C VAL A 186 5.34 10.03 -28.62
N HIS A 187 6.40 10.79 -28.29
CA HIS A 187 6.28 11.93 -27.37
C HIS A 187 5.28 12.99 -27.86
N ALA A 188 5.26 13.29 -29.17
CA ALA A 188 4.32 14.23 -29.75
C ALA A 188 2.86 13.71 -29.74
N ILE A 189 2.65 12.40 -29.93
CA ILE A 189 1.33 11.76 -29.78
C ILE A 189 0.87 11.92 -28.33
N LEU A 190 1.67 11.54 -27.34
CA LEU A 190 1.32 11.63 -25.91
C LEU A 190 0.96 13.07 -25.51
N ALA A 191 1.84 14.04 -25.79
CA ALA A 191 1.58 15.45 -25.48
C ALA A 191 0.35 16.04 -26.21
N SER A 192 0.03 15.55 -27.41
CA SER A 192 -1.20 15.94 -28.13
C SER A 192 -2.48 15.30 -27.57
N CYS A 193 -2.37 14.21 -26.81
CA CYS A 193 -3.49 13.56 -26.13
C CYS A 193 -3.74 14.16 -24.74
N ASP A 194 -2.68 14.46 -23.97
CA ASP A 194 -2.76 15.11 -22.65
C ASP A 194 -3.48 16.48 -22.68
N THR A 195 -3.54 17.11 -23.85
CA THR A 195 -4.20 18.41 -24.06
C THR A 195 -5.64 18.31 -24.58
N GLN A 196 -6.20 17.11 -24.71
CA GLN A 196 -7.60 16.88 -25.10
C GLN A 196 -8.32 16.00 -24.07
N GLU A 197 -9.25 16.57 -23.32
CA GLU A 197 -10.03 15.92 -22.24
C GLU A 197 -11.05 14.85 -22.74
N GLN A 198 -10.81 14.22 -23.90
CA GLN A 198 -11.61 13.14 -24.44
C GLN A 198 -10.73 12.01 -24.95
N ASN A 199 -11.02 10.80 -24.47
CA ASN A 199 -10.27 9.58 -24.74
C ASN A 199 -9.97 9.42 -26.24
N PRO A 200 -8.70 9.52 -26.69
CA PRO A 200 -8.36 9.83 -28.07
C PRO A 200 -8.66 8.67 -29.02
N THR A 201 -9.68 8.87 -29.86
CA THR A 201 -10.11 7.86 -30.84
C THR A 201 -9.02 7.56 -31.89
N SER A 202 -8.96 6.30 -32.35
CA SER A 202 -8.00 5.81 -33.36
C SER A 202 -7.87 6.69 -34.61
N TRP A 203 -8.98 7.30 -35.06
CA TRP A 203 -8.98 8.26 -36.17
C TRP A 203 -8.18 9.53 -35.88
N THR A 204 -8.24 10.04 -34.65
CA THR A 204 -7.58 11.28 -34.21
C THR A 204 -6.06 11.09 -34.20
N ILE A 205 -5.58 10.00 -33.58
CA ILE A 205 -4.16 9.62 -33.56
C ILE A 205 -3.66 9.34 -34.99
N SER A 206 -4.43 8.59 -35.80
CA SER A 206 -4.11 8.35 -37.22
C SER A 206 -4.00 9.63 -38.06
N LYS A 207 -4.82 10.64 -37.76
CA LYS A 207 -4.80 11.95 -38.43
C LYS A 207 -3.59 12.80 -37.99
N PHE A 208 -3.24 12.76 -36.71
CA PHE A 208 -2.03 13.39 -36.18
C PHE A 208 -0.77 12.80 -36.82
N ILE A 209 -0.67 11.47 -36.83
CA ILE A 209 0.39 10.70 -37.50
C ILE A 209 0.57 11.12 -38.97
N LYS A 210 -0.51 11.21 -39.75
CA LYS A 210 -0.43 11.67 -41.15
C LYS A 210 0.09 13.10 -41.25
N LYS A 211 -0.44 14.03 -40.45
CA LYS A 211 0.01 15.43 -40.41
C LYS A 211 1.51 15.54 -40.07
N TRP A 212 2.00 14.73 -39.12
CA TRP A 212 3.41 14.67 -38.72
C TRP A 212 4.32 14.14 -39.82
N VAL A 213 3.89 13.10 -40.53
CA VAL A 213 4.64 12.55 -41.68
C VAL A 213 4.68 13.55 -42.83
N GLU A 214 3.56 14.18 -43.17
CA GLU A 214 3.40 15.10 -44.30
C GLU A 214 4.10 16.46 -44.10
N ASN A 215 4.31 16.92 -42.86
CA ASN A 215 4.86 18.25 -42.56
C ASN A 215 6.18 18.19 -41.76
N PRO A 216 7.27 17.62 -42.32
CA PRO A 216 8.52 17.42 -41.58
C PRO A 216 9.14 18.73 -41.05
N GLY A 217 9.04 19.83 -41.80
CA GLY A 217 9.55 21.15 -41.40
C GLY A 217 8.70 21.91 -40.37
N LYS A 218 7.65 21.28 -39.82
CA LYS A 218 6.79 21.83 -38.74
C LYS A 218 6.65 20.88 -37.55
N ARG A 219 7.51 19.86 -37.45
CA ARG A 219 7.52 18.94 -36.31
C ARG A 219 7.92 19.63 -35.02
N ASP A 220 8.85 20.59 -35.10
CA ASP A 220 9.31 21.37 -33.95
C ASP A 220 8.21 22.30 -33.41
N GLU A 221 7.27 22.76 -34.26
CA GLU A 221 6.04 23.47 -33.85
C GLU A 221 5.01 22.55 -33.13
N MET A 222 5.19 21.22 -33.21
CA MET A 222 4.32 20.20 -32.61
C MET A 222 5.00 19.43 -31.47
N LEU A 223 6.23 19.79 -31.12
CA LEU A 223 6.95 19.31 -29.94
C LEU A 223 6.82 20.37 -28.82
N PRO A 224 6.73 19.96 -27.54
CA PRO A 224 6.84 20.91 -26.43
C PRO A 224 8.22 21.60 -26.45
N GLU A 225 8.25 22.93 -26.24
CA GLU A 225 9.49 23.72 -26.30
C GLU A 225 10.54 23.23 -25.28
N VAL A 226 11.67 22.72 -25.77
CA VAL A 226 12.85 22.43 -24.93
C VAL A 226 13.74 23.67 -24.85
N LYS A 227 13.80 24.30 -23.68
CA LYS A 227 14.74 25.40 -23.40
C LYS A 227 16.10 24.86 -22.92
N PRO A 228 17.23 25.45 -23.33
CA PRO A 228 18.56 24.96 -22.97
C PRO A 228 19.00 25.40 -21.57
N GLU A 229 19.68 24.47 -20.90
CA GLU A 229 20.64 24.60 -19.79
C GLU A 229 20.70 25.94 -19.02
N THR A 230 19.79 26.05 -18.04
CA THR A 230 20.16 26.50 -16.69
C THR A 230 19.61 25.45 -15.74
N ALA A 231 20.37 25.06 -14.70
CA ALA A 231 19.98 23.98 -13.77
C ALA A 231 18.54 24.21 -13.30
N SER A 232 17.63 23.31 -13.70
CA SER A 232 16.21 23.51 -13.47
C SER A 232 15.93 23.34 -11.98
N ALA A 233 15.53 24.45 -11.35
CA ALA A 233 15.15 24.46 -9.94
C ALA A 233 14.10 23.37 -9.70
N ARG A 234 14.23 22.61 -8.60
CA ARG A 234 13.42 21.39 -8.38
C ARG A 234 11.93 21.71 -8.54
N PRO A 235 11.15 20.89 -9.28
CA PRO A 235 9.71 21.09 -9.42
C PRO A 235 8.92 20.71 -8.15
N TYR A 236 9.62 20.30 -7.08
CA TYR A 236 9.07 19.93 -5.78
C TYR A 236 9.92 20.52 -4.65
N GLN A 237 9.32 20.75 -3.48
CA GLN A 237 10.06 21.16 -2.28
C GLN A 237 10.94 20.03 -1.77
N GLN A 238 12.19 20.34 -1.40
CA GLN A 238 13.11 19.36 -0.84
C GLN A 238 12.76 19.07 0.63
N THR A 239 12.46 17.81 0.92
CA THR A 239 12.22 17.26 2.26
C THR A 239 13.22 16.15 2.52
N HIS A 240 13.35 15.69 3.77
CA HIS A 240 14.19 14.52 4.05
C HIS A 240 13.73 13.23 3.37
N ALA A 241 12.47 13.14 2.91
CA ALA A 241 11.97 12.00 2.13
C ALA A 241 12.36 12.10 0.64
N THR A 242 12.29 13.30 0.04
CA THR A 242 12.77 13.49 -1.35
C THR A 242 14.30 13.46 -1.43
N LEU A 243 15.00 13.92 -0.38
CA LEU A 243 16.45 13.74 -0.22
C LEU A 243 16.84 12.24 -0.21
N ASP A 244 16.14 11.38 0.53
CA ASP A 244 16.43 9.94 0.54
C ASP A 244 16.29 9.31 -0.85
N ARG A 245 15.24 9.69 -1.61
CA ARG A 245 15.05 9.21 -2.99
C ARG A 245 16.18 9.67 -3.91
N GLU A 246 16.68 10.89 -3.74
CA GLU A 246 17.86 11.38 -4.48
C GLU A 246 19.16 10.69 -4.08
N ILE A 247 19.36 10.39 -2.79
CA ILE A 247 20.51 9.62 -2.29
C ILE A 247 20.47 8.20 -2.87
N ALA A 248 19.32 7.55 -2.86
CA ALA A 248 19.14 6.23 -3.45
C ALA A 248 19.32 6.23 -4.99
N CYS A 249 18.88 7.28 -5.69
CA CYS A 249 19.17 7.46 -7.12
C CYS A 249 20.67 7.70 -7.39
N ALA A 250 21.35 8.50 -6.56
CA ALA A 250 22.78 8.80 -6.74
C ALA A 250 23.70 7.59 -6.51
N LEU A 251 23.23 6.58 -5.77
CA LEU A 251 23.88 5.27 -5.59
C LEU A 251 23.71 4.32 -6.78
N LEU A 252 22.91 4.68 -7.79
CA LEU A 252 22.82 4.02 -9.08
C LEU A 252 23.80 4.68 -10.07
N PRO A 253 24.22 3.99 -11.16
CA PRO A 253 25.15 4.53 -12.16
C PRO A 253 24.47 5.53 -13.12
N VAL A 254 23.81 6.56 -12.57
CA VAL A 254 22.96 7.53 -13.31
C VAL A 254 23.30 8.97 -12.90
N GLY A 255 23.25 9.89 -13.85
CA GLY A 255 23.49 11.33 -13.58
C GLY A 255 22.26 12.03 -13.00
N PRO A 256 22.44 13.21 -12.34
CA PRO A 256 21.35 13.97 -11.71
C PRO A 256 20.24 14.40 -12.68
N GLU A 257 20.60 14.58 -13.96
CA GLU A 257 19.68 14.94 -15.06
C GLU A 257 18.84 13.76 -15.58
N LYS A 258 19.22 12.51 -15.27
CA LYS A 258 18.74 11.28 -15.93
C LYS A 258 17.92 10.37 -15.00
N ILE A 259 16.99 10.94 -14.25
CA ILE A 259 16.10 10.17 -13.36
C ILE A 259 14.82 9.75 -14.12
N THR A 260 14.79 8.51 -14.59
CA THR A 260 13.60 7.90 -15.21
C THR A 260 12.70 7.20 -14.16
N PRO A 261 11.44 6.85 -14.47
CA PRO A 261 10.59 6.08 -13.56
C PRO A 261 11.19 4.72 -13.15
N SER A 262 11.98 4.09 -14.03
CA SER A 262 12.73 2.87 -13.71
C SER A 262 13.81 3.11 -12.65
N VAL A 263 14.56 4.21 -12.78
CA VAL A 263 15.55 4.65 -11.77
C VAL A 263 14.89 4.97 -10.43
N LEU A 264 13.71 5.61 -10.44
CA LEU A 264 12.92 5.86 -9.22
C LEU A 264 12.47 4.56 -8.55
N LYS A 265 11.96 3.60 -9.33
CA LYS A 265 11.58 2.28 -8.81
C LYS A 265 12.79 1.52 -8.22
N ALA A 266 13.93 1.54 -8.89
CA ALA A 266 15.17 0.95 -8.39
C ALA A 266 15.68 1.66 -7.11
N ALA A 267 15.51 2.98 -7.01
CA ALA A 267 15.82 3.75 -5.80
C ALA A 267 14.86 3.42 -4.64
N ASP A 268 13.56 3.29 -4.91
CA ASP A 268 12.56 2.86 -3.92
C ASP A 268 12.82 1.40 -3.49
N GLU A 269 13.30 0.54 -4.38
CA GLU A 269 13.78 -0.80 -4.04
C GLU A 269 15.02 -0.76 -3.14
N ILE A 270 15.99 0.15 -3.36
CA ILE A 270 17.14 0.35 -2.46
C ILE A 270 16.72 0.83 -1.06
N ILE A 271 15.80 1.80 -1.00
CA ILE A 271 15.25 2.34 0.26
C ILE A 271 14.56 1.23 1.05
N SER A 272 13.73 0.44 0.36
CA SER A 272 12.88 -0.56 0.99
C SER A 272 13.54 -1.92 1.24
N GLN A 273 14.64 -2.22 0.56
CA GLN A 273 15.59 -3.27 0.95
C GLN A 273 16.49 -2.83 2.12
N ASP A 274 16.40 -1.56 2.52
CA ASP A 274 17.07 -0.99 3.69
C ASP A 274 18.62 -1.13 3.61
N ARG A 275 19.15 -0.94 2.39
CA ARG A 275 20.53 -1.24 1.97
C ARG A 275 21.56 -0.49 2.83
N GLU A 276 22.63 -1.17 3.25
CA GLU A 276 23.57 -0.64 4.26
C GLU A 276 24.28 0.66 3.83
N ASP A 277 24.68 0.75 2.56
CA ASP A 277 25.29 1.94 1.98
C ASP A 277 24.30 3.11 1.94
N PHE A 278 23.06 2.87 1.49
CA PHE A 278 21.98 3.85 1.51
C PHE A 278 21.71 4.37 2.94
N LYS A 279 21.60 3.49 3.94
CA LYS A 279 21.44 3.89 5.35
C LYS A 279 22.52 4.87 5.80
N ARG A 280 23.79 4.52 5.51
CA ARG A 280 24.95 5.27 6.00
C ARG A 280 25.08 6.61 5.29
N TRP A 281 24.78 6.68 3.99
CA TRP A 281 24.70 7.95 3.25
C TRP A 281 23.51 8.81 3.68
N SER A 282 22.30 8.26 3.80
CA SER A 282 21.11 8.97 4.28
C SER A 282 21.32 9.54 5.68
N MET A 283 21.76 8.72 6.64
CA MET A 283 22.03 9.18 8.01
C MET A 283 23.11 10.27 8.05
N ALA A 284 24.18 10.15 7.28
CA ALA A 284 25.24 11.16 7.26
C ALA A 284 24.77 12.49 6.66
N LEU A 285 24.15 12.46 5.47
CA LEU A 285 23.66 13.66 4.77
C LEU A 285 22.51 14.34 5.53
N ARG A 286 21.63 13.58 6.19
CA ARG A 286 20.57 14.13 7.05
C ARG A 286 21.11 14.87 8.28
N THR A 287 22.33 14.55 8.73
CA THR A 287 23.02 15.27 9.82
C THR A 287 23.87 16.45 9.34
N THR A 288 23.87 16.77 8.05
CA THR A 288 24.59 17.92 7.49
C THR A 288 23.71 19.17 7.51
N ASP A 289 24.22 20.25 8.10
CA ASP A 289 23.52 21.53 8.19
C ASP A 289 23.11 22.06 6.80
N GLN A 290 21.85 22.48 6.68
CA GLN A 290 21.26 23.03 5.46
C GLN A 290 21.37 22.13 4.22
N ILE A 291 21.45 20.80 4.38
CA ILE A 291 21.47 19.84 3.24
C ILE A 291 20.27 20.01 2.29
N LEU A 292 19.14 20.48 2.81
CA LEU A 292 17.89 20.76 2.06
C LEU A 292 17.93 22.08 1.26
N ALA A 293 19.06 22.80 1.26
CA ALA A 293 19.28 24.02 0.48
C ALA A 293 20.24 23.82 -0.71
N TYR A 294 20.88 22.65 -0.82
CA TYR A 294 21.76 22.33 -1.95
C TYR A 294 20.97 21.77 -3.14
N ASP A 295 21.44 22.00 -4.36
CA ASP A 295 20.80 21.50 -5.57
C ASP A 295 20.98 19.97 -5.77
N ARG A 296 20.24 19.38 -6.72
CA ARG A 296 20.30 17.93 -6.96
C ARG A 296 21.69 17.49 -7.46
N ALA A 297 22.36 18.28 -8.30
CA ALA A 297 23.68 17.92 -8.81
C ALA A 297 24.72 17.88 -7.69
N SER A 298 24.61 18.76 -6.69
CA SER A 298 25.42 18.70 -5.47
C SER A 298 25.22 17.39 -4.71
N VAL A 299 23.97 16.98 -4.44
CA VAL A 299 23.67 15.73 -3.70
C VAL A 299 24.22 14.50 -4.44
N PHE A 300 24.05 14.44 -5.76
CA PHE A 300 24.61 13.36 -6.59
C PHE A 300 26.14 13.36 -6.59
N GLY A 301 26.75 14.53 -6.76
CA GLY A 301 28.20 14.68 -6.83
C GLY A 301 28.92 14.27 -5.55
N VAL A 302 28.35 14.56 -4.36
CA VAL A 302 28.90 14.08 -3.08
C VAL A 302 29.05 12.55 -3.06
N ILE A 303 28.01 11.82 -3.48
CA ILE A 303 27.97 10.36 -3.41
C ILE A 303 28.85 9.72 -4.49
N GLN A 304 28.79 10.24 -5.72
CA GLN A 304 29.47 9.66 -6.88
C GLN A 304 30.97 9.96 -6.93
N SER A 305 31.44 10.98 -6.20
CA SER A 305 32.85 11.34 -6.07
C SER A 305 33.56 10.73 -4.85
N ALA A 306 32.91 9.82 -4.13
CA ALA A 306 33.48 9.18 -2.94
C ALA A 306 34.86 8.54 -3.25
N PRO A 307 35.91 8.75 -2.43
CA PRO A 307 37.28 8.32 -2.74
C PRO A 307 37.43 6.80 -2.94
N ALA A 308 36.56 6.02 -2.30
CA ALA A 308 36.42 4.59 -2.51
C ALA A 308 34.95 4.17 -2.34
N LYS A 309 34.53 3.09 -3.00
CA LYS A 309 33.13 2.63 -2.96
C LYS A 309 32.65 2.27 -1.56
N ASP A 310 33.56 1.87 -0.67
CA ASP A 310 33.34 1.47 0.72
C ASP A 310 33.46 2.63 1.74
N THR A 311 33.65 3.88 1.29
CA THR A 311 33.79 5.07 2.16
C THR A 311 32.68 5.17 3.21
N TYR A 312 31.47 4.71 2.88
CA TYR A 312 30.30 4.73 3.77
C TYR A 312 30.48 3.88 5.05
N HIS A 313 31.36 2.86 5.05
CA HIS A 313 31.63 2.06 6.26
C HIS A 313 32.44 2.83 7.32
N PHE A 314 33.07 3.97 6.98
CA PHE A 314 33.96 4.73 7.86
C PHE A 314 33.35 6.10 8.22
N PRO A 315 32.62 6.25 9.36
CA PRO A 315 31.79 7.44 9.61
C PRO A 315 32.56 8.77 9.68
N GLN A 316 33.80 8.75 10.16
CA GLN A 316 34.65 9.95 10.23
C GLN A 316 35.13 10.39 8.83
N SER A 317 35.59 9.44 8.01
CA SER A 317 35.99 9.69 6.62
C SER A 317 34.81 10.13 5.76
N LEU A 318 33.63 9.52 5.96
CA LEU A 318 32.40 9.85 5.27
C LEU A 318 31.96 11.29 5.54
N ARG A 319 31.90 11.72 6.82
CA ARG A 319 31.59 13.11 7.19
C ARG A 319 32.60 14.08 6.61
N SER A 320 33.90 13.81 6.78
CA SER A 320 34.96 14.63 6.21
C SER A 320 34.84 14.76 4.69
N HIS A 321 34.44 13.71 3.96
CA HIS A 321 34.21 13.79 2.52
C HIS A 321 33.01 14.68 2.18
N ILE A 322 31.86 14.47 2.85
CA ILE A 322 30.64 15.26 2.65
C ILE A 322 30.91 16.75 2.86
N ASP A 323 31.53 17.12 3.98
CA ASP A 323 31.79 18.51 4.34
C ASP A 323 32.75 19.19 3.35
N ASN A 324 33.88 18.55 3.03
CA ASN A 324 34.85 19.09 2.08
C ASN A 324 34.29 19.18 0.64
N TRP A 325 33.48 18.21 0.22
CA TRP A 325 32.92 18.21 -1.12
C TRP A 325 31.84 19.29 -1.28
N LEU A 326 30.91 19.42 -0.32
CA LEU A 326 29.89 20.46 -0.34
C LEU A 326 30.51 21.86 -0.23
N GLN A 327 31.59 22.02 0.55
CA GLN A 327 32.32 23.29 0.63
C GLN A 327 33.03 23.66 -0.70
N ALA A 328 33.49 22.67 -1.47
CA ALA A 328 34.23 22.91 -2.72
C ALA A 328 33.33 23.03 -3.97
N ASN A 329 32.24 22.26 -4.02
CA ASN A 329 31.42 22.06 -5.23
C ASN A 329 29.91 22.33 -5.02
N GLY A 330 29.46 22.54 -3.78
CA GLY A 330 28.05 22.67 -3.46
C GLY A 330 27.42 23.96 -4.00
N GLN A 331 26.37 23.82 -4.80
CA GLN A 331 25.52 24.91 -5.28
C GLN A 331 24.18 24.89 -4.52
N ARG A 332 23.59 26.07 -4.28
CA ARG A 332 22.27 26.18 -3.64
C ARG A 332 21.16 26.13 -4.68
N ASP A 333 20.06 25.48 -4.33
CA ASP A 333 18.87 25.42 -5.15
C ASP A 333 18.17 26.78 -5.20
N ALA A 334 17.74 27.21 -6.39
CA ALA A 334 17.02 28.48 -6.56
C ALA A 334 15.61 28.47 -5.91
N ASN A 335 15.04 27.29 -5.64
CA ASN A 335 13.78 27.13 -4.92
C ASN A 335 13.94 26.90 -3.41
N ALA A 336 15.18 26.94 -2.88
CA ALA A 336 15.40 26.80 -1.44
C ALA A 336 14.90 28.03 -0.68
N VAL A 337 14.02 27.82 0.31
CA VAL A 337 13.58 28.87 1.22
C VAL A 337 14.76 29.25 2.12
N GLU A 338 15.15 30.53 2.15
CA GLU A 338 16.17 31.01 3.07
C GLU A 338 15.71 30.86 4.53
N GLU A 339 16.23 29.85 5.23
CA GLU A 339 16.30 29.91 6.69
C GLU A 339 17.15 31.11 7.08
N LYS A 340 16.57 32.06 7.82
CA LYS A 340 17.28 33.24 8.32
C LYS A 340 18.56 32.81 9.06
N PRO A 341 19.70 33.50 8.84
CA PRO A 341 20.90 33.24 9.62
C PRO A 341 20.60 33.36 11.11
N LYS A 342 21.03 32.36 11.91
CA LYS A 342 21.13 32.54 13.36
C LYS A 342 22.11 33.68 13.62
N GLU A 343 21.63 34.81 14.13
CA GLU A 343 22.48 35.95 14.49
C GLU A 343 23.57 35.49 15.45
N THR A 344 24.82 35.75 15.08
CA THR A 344 25.98 35.49 15.93
C THR A 344 26.07 36.55 17.02
N ALA A 345 25.44 36.26 18.17
CA ALA A 345 25.69 36.98 19.41
C ALA A 345 27.20 36.89 19.80
N PRO A 346 27.77 37.93 20.44
CA PRO A 346 29.22 38.10 20.51
C PRO A 346 29.91 37.12 21.47
N LYS A 347 31.21 36.93 21.24
CA LYS A 347 32.11 36.26 22.19
C LYS A 347 32.22 37.09 23.47
N ASP A 348 31.70 36.56 24.58
CA ASP A 348 32.09 36.96 25.94
C ASP A 348 32.71 35.77 26.68
N ASP A 349 33.75 36.04 27.47
CA ASP A 349 34.64 35.03 28.03
C ASP A 349 33.97 34.14 29.10
N VAL A 350 34.21 32.82 29.01
CA VAL A 350 33.75 31.83 29.99
C VAL A 350 34.49 32.03 31.31
N LYS A 351 33.82 32.66 32.29
CA LYS A 351 34.36 32.88 33.63
C LYS A 351 33.91 31.79 34.60
N VAL A 352 34.79 30.82 34.85
CA VAL A 352 34.56 29.76 35.85
C VAL A 352 34.46 30.38 37.26
N THR A 353 33.32 30.21 37.94
CA THR A 353 33.18 30.51 39.37
C THR A 353 32.94 29.23 40.17
N ASN A 354 33.77 29.04 41.20
CA ASN A 354 33.77 27.85 42.04
C ASN A 354 32.71 27.95 43.16
N HIS A 355 31.57 27.29 42.99
CA HIS A 355 30.65 27.04 44.10
C HIS A 355 31.10 25.78 44.85
N GLY A 356 31.87 25.99 45.92
CA GLY A 356 32.42 24.92 46.76
C GLY A 356 31.34 23.95 47.25
N GLY A 357 31.62 22.65 47.12
CA GLY A 357 30.64 21.58 47.33
C GLY A 357 30.86 20.32 46.50
N GLY A 358 31.94 20.25 45.70
CA GLY A 358 32.33 19.03 44.99
C GLY A 358 31.49 18.70 43.76
N ARG A 359 30.88 19.71 43.11
CA ARG A 359 30.17 19.56 41.83
C ARG A 359 30.72 20.52 40.80
N PHE A 360 31.16 19.98 39.67
CA PHE A 360 31.42 20.72 38.44
C PHE A 360 30.30 20.39 37.46
N SER A 361 29.75 21.40 36.79
CA SER A 361 28.87 21.20 35.63
C SER A 361 29.59 21.71 34.39
N ILE A 362 29.84 20.81 33.45
CA ILE A 362 30.04 21.13 32.04
C ILE A 362 28.71 20.80 31.38
N ASP A 363 28.07 21.81 30.80
CA ASP A 363 26.83 21.64 30.05
C ASP A 363 27.13 21.71 28.55
N GLY A 364 26.38 20.99 27.73
CA GLY A 364 26.58 20.88 26.29
C GLY A 364 27.27 19.62 25.79
N MET A 365 26.65 18.44 26.01
CA MET A 365 26.97 17.23 25.22
C MET A 365 25.82 16.21 25.25
N MET A 366 24.93 16.23 24.26
CA MET A 366 24.33 15.03 23.63
C MET A 366 23.88 15.36 22.20
N SER A 367 24.12 14.42 21.29
CA SER A 367 23.93 14.56 19.84
C SER A 367 22.63 13.89 19.36
N GLU A 368 21.92 14.55 18.45
CA GLU A 368 20.71 14.02 17.82
C GLU A 368 21.01 12.93 16.77
N THR A 369 20.08 11.98 16.62
CA THR A 369 20.07 10.97 15.55
C THR A 369 18.76 11.03 14.78
N PRO A 370 18.76 11.37 13.48
CA PRO A 370 17.55 11.38 12.66
C PRO A 370 17.29 10.02 12.00
N SER A 371 16.04 9.54 12.06
CA SER A 371 15.57 8.45 11.19
C SER A 371 14.10 8.64 10.83
N ASN A 372 13.85 9.12 9.60
CA ASN A 372 12.61 8.88 8.89
C ASN A 372 12.77 7.59 8.07
N GLN A 373 11.78 6.70 8.13
CA GLN A 373 11.54 5.70 7.07
C GLN A 373 10.14 5.94 6.50
N GLY A 374 10.05 6.00 5.18
CA GLY A 374 8.80 5.86 4.44
C GLY A 374 8.49 4.38 4.24
N GLU A 375 7.21 4.06 4.09
CA GLU A 375 6.70 2.68 4.04
C GLU A 375 7.06 1.94 2.75
N LYS A 376 7.23 0.62 2.85
CA LYS A 376 6.96 -0.31 1.75
C LYS A 376 5.75 -1.17 2.10
N SER A 377 4.93 -1.43 1.10
CA SER A 377 3.72 -2.24 1.19
C SER A 377 3.97 -3.72 0.87
N GLU A 378 3.51 -4.62 1.75
CA GLU A 378 3.01 -5.97 1.43
C GLU A 378 1.82 -6.24 2.38
N ALA A 379 0.60 -6.42 1.89
CA ALA A 379 0.07 -7.58 1.16
C ALA A 379 -0.31 -8.77 2.07
N ALA A 380 -1.55 -8.74 2.56
CA ALA A 380 -2.26 -9.92 3.05
C ALA A 380 -3.77 -9.74 2.85
N ASN A 381 -4.34 -10.36 1.82
CA ASN A 381 -5.80 -10.49 1.72
C ASN A 381 -6.17 -11.87 1.13
N ALA A 382 -6.67 -12.75 1.99
CA ALA A 382 -7.20 -14.06 1.65
C ALA A 382 -8.41 -14.32 2.55
N GLY A 383 -9.58 -13.81 2.14
CA GLY A 383 -10.77 -13.81 3.00
C GLY A 383 -12.11 -13.42 2.39
N GLU A 384 -12.18 -12.98 1.13
CA GLU A 384 -13.43 -12.53 0.50
C GLU A 384 -13.66 -13.18 -0.87
N ARG A 385 -14.32 -14.36 -0.87
CA ARG A 385 -14.78 -15.04 -2.09
C ARG A 385 -16.20 -15.63 -1.99
N SER A 386 -17.02 -15.17 -1.03
CA SER A 386 -18.33 -15.77 -0.72
C SER A 386 -19.53 -14.82 -0.70
N LEU A 387 -19.39 -13.56 -1.14
CA LEU A 387 -20.49 -12.56 -1.10
C LEU A 387 -20.80 -11.84 -2.42
N GLN A 388 -20.08 -12.06 -3.52
CA GLN A 388 -20.43 -11.48 -4.83
C GLN A 388 -21.50 -12.26 -5.62
N GLN A 389 -21.72 -13.55 -5.32
CA GLN A 389 -22.67 -14.41 -6.06
C GLN A 389 -24.16 -14.27 -5.67
N LEU A 390 -24.57 -13.20 -4.98
CA LEU A 390 -25.97 -13.00 -4.58
C LEU A 390 -26.55 -11.61 -4.86
N ARG A 391 -25.94 -10.83 -5.77
CA ARG A 391 -26.42 -9.48 -6.13
C ARG A 391 -26.88 -9.29 -7.58
N GLU A 392 -26.84 -10.33 -8.41
CA GLU A 392 -27.37 -10.29 -9.78
C GLU A 392 -28.70 -11.04 -9.91
N GLN A 393 -29.73 -10.51 -9.28
CA GLN A 393 -31.12 -10.77 -9.66
C GLN A 393 -32.04 -9.67 -9.10
N PHE A 394 -32.92 -9.16 -9.97
CA PHE A 394 -33.95 -8.14 -9.69
C PHE A 394 -33.50 -6.69 -9.46
N VAL A 395 -33.29 -5.97 -10.57
CA VAL A 395 -33.67 -4.55 -10.68
C VAL A 395 -34.71 -4.41 -11.79
N THR A 396 -35.96 -4.13 -11.42
CA THR A 396 -36.97 -3.56 -12.31
C THR A 396 -37.34 -2.16 -11.80
N PRO A 397 -37.49 -1.13 -12.67
CA PRO A 397 -37.77 0.22 -12.21
C PRO A 397 -39.19 0.33 -11.65
N ARG A 398 -39.33 0.91 -10.44
CA ARG A 398 -40.66 1.25 -9.89
C ARG A 398 -41.16 2.58 -10.46
N HIS A 399 -42.41 2.58 -10.91
CA HIS A 399 -43.19 3.78 -11.23
C HIS A 399 -43.23 4.76 -10.04
N VAL A 400 -43.17 6.05 -10.36
CA VAL A 400 -43.62 7.15 -9.51
C VAL A 400 -45.09 7.43 -9.84
N TYR A 401 -45.92 7.66 -8.83
CA TYR A 401 -47.31 8.10 -8.97
C TYR A 401 -47.43 9.53 -8.44
N ASP A 402 -47.96 10.44 -9.26
CA ASP A 402 -48.48 11.74 -8.80
C ASP A 402 -49.97 11.65 -8.45
N VAL A 403 -50.40 12.52 -7.53
CA VAL A 403 -51.78 12.61 -7.00
C VAL A 403 -52.51 13.77 -7.68
N PRO A 404 -53.81 13.64 -8.04
CA PRO A 404 -54.49 14.61 -8.89
C PRO A 404 -55.23 15.71 -8.11
N GLU A 405 -55.35 16.89 -8.72
CA GLU A 405 -56.39 17.89 -8.43
C GLU A 405 -57.23 18.19 -9.69
N ASN A 406 -58.43 18.73 -9.49
CA ASN A 406 -59.55 18.54 -10.40
C ASN A 406 -60.25 19.87 -10.80
N ASN A 407 -60.85 19.88 -12.00
CA ASN A 407 -61.87 20.82 -12.51
C ASN A 407 -61.52 22.30 -12.80
N ALA A 408 -61.56 22.65 -14.09
CA ALA A 408 -62.52 23.64 -14.62
C ALA A 408 -62.73 23.47 -16.14
N VAL A 409 -63.95 23.71 -16.64
CA VAL A 409 -64.38 23.45 -18.03
C VAL A 409 -64.52 24.76 -18.80
N SER A 410 -64.04 24.81 -20.06
CA SER A 410 -64.71 25.63 -21.08
C SER A 410 -64.41 25.24 -22.54
N GLN A 411 -65.48 25.19 -23.32
CA GLN A 411 -65.62 24.66 -24.68
C GLN A 411 -64.89 25.46 -25.78
N ARG A 412 -64.43 24.80 -26.86
CA ARG A 412 -64.97 24.93 -28.25
C ARG A 412 -64.13 24.23 -29.34
N GLU A 413 -64.81 23.40 -30.14
CA GLU A 413 -64.47 23.03 -31.54
C GLU A 413 -65.26 23.96 -32.51
N PRO A 414 -65.08 23.96 -33.88
CA PRO A 414 -64.54 22.89 -34.74
C PRO A 414 -63.68 23.27 -35.98
N ALA A 415 -63.20 22.22 -36.70
CA ALA A 415 -63.25 22.02 -38.18
C ALA A 415 -61.93 21.84 -39.00
N ALA A 416 -61.95 20.79 -39.86
CA ALA A 416 -61.24 20.53 -41.15
C ALA A 416 -59.68 20.51 -41.21
N ILE A 417 -58.95 19.47 -41.64
CA ILE A 417 -58.96 18.65 -42.89
C ILE A 417 -58.38 19.40 -44.12
N THR A 418 -57.21 19.05 -44.70
CA THR A 418 -56.19 18.05 -44.28
C THR A 418 -54.70 18.51 -44.36
N PRO A 419 -53.87 18.33 -45.43
CA PRO A 419 -52.46 17.98 -45.18
C PRO A 419 -51.40 18.90 -45.85
N ALA A 420 -50.38 19.30 -45.07
CA ALA A 420 -49.10 19.79 -45.58
C ALA A 420 -47.97 19.44 -44.61
N GLU A 421 -46.77 19.25 -45.14
CA GLU A 421 -45.55 18.98 -44.38
C GLU A 421 -45.14 20.21 -43.55
N GLU A 422 -44.80 20.01 -42.27
CA GLU A 422 -43.76 20.79 -41.58
C GLU A 422 -43.37 20.08 -40.26
N THR A 423 -42.06 19.92 -40.03
CA THR A 423 -41.49 19.17 -38.91
C THR A 423 -41.45 19.99 -37.61
N PRO A 424 -41.91 19.45 -36.46
CA PRO A 424 -41.67 20.07 -35.17
C PRO A 424 -40.23 19.79 -34.65
N PRO A 425 -39.70 20.61 -33.72
CA PRO A 425 -38.25 20.74 -33.55
C PRO A 425 -37.61 19.70 -32.64
N GLN A 426 -36.38 19.30 -32.95
CA GLN A 426 -35.47 18.68 -31.97
C GLN A 426 -34.95 19.73 -30.99
N GLU A 427 -35.61 19.89 -29.84
CA GLU A 427 -34.93 20.43 -28.65
C GLU A 427 -33.87 19.41 -28.19
N LYS A 428 -32.71 19.92 -27.81
CA LYS A 428 -31.46 19.16 -27.96
C LYS A 428 -31.10 18.42 -26.68
N LEU A 429 -30.92 17.11 -26.81
CA LEU A 429 -30.28 16.23 -25.83
C LEU A 429 -28.94 16.80 -25.29
N SER A 430 -28.24 17.64 -26.10
CA SER A 430 -26.99 18.30 -25.72
C SER A 430 -27.10 19.34 -24.60
N GLU A 431 -28.27 19.92 -24.34
CA GLU A 431 -28.42 20.94 -23.28
C GLU A 431 -28.58 20.26 -21.91
N GLN A 432 -29.40 19.21 -21.81
CA GLN A 432 -29.49 18.38 -20.59
C GLN A 432 -28.17 17.70 -20.24
N VAL A 433 -27.39 17.26 -21.24
CA VAL A 433 -26.05 16.68 -21.01
C VAL A 433 -25.05 17.74 -20.51
N LYS A 434 -25.14 18.99 -20.98
CA LYS A 434 -24.28 20.09 -20.49
C LYS A 434 -24.56 20.42 -19.03
N ASP A 435 -25.83 20.55 -18.65
CA ASP A 435 -26.21 20.76 -17.25
C ASP A 435 -25.72 19.61 -16.37
N LEU A 436 -25.81 18.35 -16.84
CA LEU A 436 -25.33 17.20 -16.08
C LEU A 436 -23.81 17.22 -15.89
N VAL A 437 -23.04 17.51 -16.95
CA VAL A 437 -21.56 17.63 -16.88
C VAL A 437 -21.15 18.77 -15.96
N GLN A 438 -21.73 19.97 -16.12
CA GLN A 438 -21.45 21.11 -15.23
C GLN A 438 -21.80 20.83 -13.76
N ASN A 439 -22.85 20.04 -13.50
CA ASN A 439 -23.20 19.61 -12.15
C ASN A 439 -22.19 18.60 -11.57
N VAL A 440 -21.58 17.74 -12.40
CA VAL A 440 -20.49 16.83 -12.03
C VAL A 440 -19.20 17.59 -11.78
N ASP A 441 -18.78 18.48 -12.67
CA ASP A 441 -17.56 19.29 -12.51
C ASP A 441 -17.65 20.15 -11.25
N ALA A 442 -18.79 20.82 -11.04
CA ALA A 442 -19.05 21.58 -9.82
C ALA A 442 -19.13 20.69 -8.57
N LEU A 443 -19.44 19.39 -8.67
CA LEU A 443 -19.40 18.44 -7.55
C LEU A 443 -17.95 18.01 -7.26
N VAL A 444 -17.15 17.76 -8.29
CA VAL A 444 -15.71 17.42 -8.17
C VAL A 444 -14.94 18.57 -7.54
N GLU A 445 -15.13 19.81 -8.00
CA GLU A 445 -14.57 21.02 -7.37
C GLU A 445 -14.96 21.15 -5.89
N ARG A 446 -16.24 20.87 -5.56
CA ARG A 446 -16.71 20.86 -4.16
C ARG A 446 -16.01 19.78 -3.33
N ILE A 447 -15.84 18.57 -3.85
CA ILE A 447 -15.14 17.47 -3.16
C ILE A 447 -13.67 17.85 -2.90
N HIS A 448 -12.94 18.31 -3.91
CA HIS A 448 -11.54 18.75 -3.73
C HIS A 448 -11.42 19.92 -2.75
N THR A 449 -12.35 20.89 -2.81
CA THR A 449 -12.37 22.03 -1.87
C THR A 449 -12.62 21.58 -0.43
N GLU A 450 -13.56 20.65 -0.19
CA GLU A 450 -13.81 20.12 1.16
C GLU A 450 -12.66 19.25 1.67
N GLU A 451 -12.01 18.46 0.82
CA GLU A 451 -10.86 17.65 1.25
C GLU A 451 -9.63 18.50 1.55
N HIS A 452 -9.38 19.55 0.76
CA HIS A 452 -8.30 20.50 1.05
C HIS A 452 -8.55 21.29 2.35
N LYS A 453 -9.82 21.63 2.67
CA LYS A 453 -10.19 22.19 3.99
C LYS A 453 -9.88 21.21 5.13
N ARG A 454 -10.17 19.91 4.96
CA ARG A 454 -9.87 18.87 5.96
C ARG A 454 -8.36 18.73 6.19
N GLN A 455 -7.56 18.62 5.13
CA GLN A 455 -6.10 18.55 5.22
C GLN A 455 -5.50 19.76 5.94
N ASN A 456 -6.00 20.97 5.64
CA ASN A 456 -5.57 22.20 6.32
C ASN A 456 -5.99 22.23 7.81
N ALA A 457 -7.19 21.75 8.14
CA ALA A 457 -7.63 21.61 9.54
C ALA A 457 -6.80 20.59 10.32
N ILE A 458 -6.50 19.41 9.74
CA ILE A 458 -5.61 18.40 10.33
C ILE A 458 -4.23 19.03 10.62
N SER A 459 -3.65 19.72 9.64
CA SER A 459 -2.32 20.34 9.76
C SER A 459 -2.27 21.44 10.82
N ALA A 460 -3.33 22.24 10.95
CA ALA A 460 -3.46 23.25 12.00
C ALA A 460 -3.50 22.61 13.41
N ILE A 461 -4.34 21.58 13.59
CA ILE A 461 -4.46 20.86 14.87
C ILE A 461 -3.12 20.18 15.24
N GLU A 462 -2.43 19.56 14.29
CA GLU A 462 -1.11 18.97 14.53
C GLU A 462 -0.02 20.00 14.84
N THR A 463 -0.19 21.25 14.40
CA THR A 463 0.73 22.35 14.73
C THR A 463 0.46 22.88 16.13
N GLU A 464 -0.81 23.14 16.48
CA GLU A 464 -1.23 23.54 17.83
C GLU A 464 -0.83 22.51 18.91
N LEU A 465 -0.86 21.21 18.58
CA LEU A 465 -0.40 20.14 19.47
C LEU A 465 1.13 19.99 19.54
N LYS A 466 1.91 20.64 18.66
CA LYS A 466 3.39 20.60 18.70
C LYS A 466 3.99 21.78 19.46
N ASP A 467 3.37 22.96 19.41
CA ASP A 467 3.89 24.13 20.11
C ASP A 467 3.98 23.91 21.63
N SER A 468 5.13 24.28 22.21
CA SER A 468 5.48 24.02 23.60
C SER A 468 6.05 25.28 24.26
N GLY A 469 5.22 25.95 25.06
CA GLY A 469 5.66 26.93 26.05
C GLY A 469 5.73 26.31 27.45
N ASP A 470 6.41 26.98 28.39
CA ASP A 470 6.65 26.52 29.78
C ASP A 470 5.39 26.18 30.61
N THR A 471 4.19 26.48 30.11
CA THR A 471 2.90 26.09 30.71
C THR A 471 2.02 25.36 29.72
N ASP A 472 2.39 24.13 29.37
CA ASP A 472 1.67 23.30 28.40
C ASP A 472 0.35 22.74 28.99
N ASN A 473 -0.71 23.55 28.93
CA ASN A 473 -2.06 23.16 29.30
C ASN A 473 -2.63 22.03 28.41
N LEU A 474 -2.02 21.76 27.25
CA LEU A 474 -2.39 20.69 26.33
C LEU A 474 -1.57 19.41 26.56
N ALA A 475 -0.67 19.35 27.53
CA ALA A 475 0.18 18.17 27.78
C ALA A 475 -0.62 16.85 27.90
N LEU A 476 -1.74 16.86 28.64
CA LEU A 476 -2.63 15.70 28.72
C LEU A 476 -3.23 15.37 27.34
N TRP A 477 -3.76 16.38 26.65
CA TRP A 477 -4.31 16.21 25.29
C TRP A 477 -3.28 15.58 24.36
N LYS A 478 -2.05 16.10 24.29
CA LYS A 478 -0.95 15.55 23.47
C LYS A 478 -0.70 14.06 23.73
N ASN A 479 -0.74 13.62 24.99
CA ASN A 479 -0.56 12.21 25.37
C ASN A 479 -1.73 11.28 24.99
N VAL A 480 -2.96 11.81 24.93
CA VAL A 480 -4.18 11.01 24.74
C VAL A 480 -4.96 11.30 23.45
N PHE A 481 -4.52 12.26 22.64
CA PHE A 481 -5.16 12.69 21.39
C PHE A 481 -5.29 11.54 20.39
N LYS A 482 -4.15 10.92 20.02
CA LYS A 482 -4.09 9.88 18.99
C LYS A 482 -4.71 8.56 19.45
N THR A 483 -5.46 7.93 18.56
CA THR A 483 -6.10 6.61 18.76
C THR A 483 -5.37 5.54 17.96
N ASP A 484 -5.23 4.34 18.53
CA ASP A 484 -4.71 3.18 17.81
C ASP A 484 -5.83 2.48 17.03
N GLU A 485 -5.67 2.33 15.70
CA GLU A 485 -6.67 1.76 14.80
C GLU A 485 -7.13 0.35 15.24
N ARG A 486 -6.26 -0.45 15.87
CA ARG A 486 -6.59 -1.81 16.36
C ARG A 486 -7.72 -1.83 17.39
N PHE A 487 -8.00 -0.71 18.04
CA PHE A 487 -9.07 -0.54 19.03
C PHE A 487 -10.27 0.26 18.49
N THR A 488 -10.32 0.47 17.17
CA THR A 488 -11.42 1.11 16.47
C THR A 488 -12.21 0.12 15.61
N LYS A 489 -13.43 0.50 15.22
CA LYS A 489 -14.26 -0.24 14.27
C LYS A 489 -15.07 0.73 13.42
N ALA A 490 -14.87 0.67 12.11
CA ALA A 490 -15.68 1.39 11.15
C ALA A 490 -17.13 0.85 11.12
N PHE A 491 -18.10 1.74 10.93
CA PHE A 491 -19.50 1.40 10.68
C PHE A 491 -20.08 2.30 9.59
N SER A 492 -21.09 1.80 8.87
CA SER A 492 -21.75 2.50 7.75
C SER A 492 -23.18 2.92 8.06
N GLN A 493 -23.69 2.61 9.26
CA GLN A 493 -25.05 2.95 9.68
C GLN A 493 -25.15 4.44 10.08
N ASN A 494 -26.28 5.08 9.77
CA ASN A 494 -26.60 6.47 10.14
C ASN A 494 -25.56 7.53 9.71
N GLY A 495 -25.06 7.46 8.48
CA GLY A 495 -24.08 8.41 7.93
C GLY A 495 -22.63 7.95 8.00
N GLY A 496 -22.37 6.83 8.69
CA GLY A 496 -21.04 6.25 8.83
C GLY A 496 -20.21 6.87 9.95
N GLY A 497 -19.08 6.22 10.27
CA GLY A 497 -18.10 6.75 11.23
C GLY A 497 -17.19 5.68 11.83
N THR A 498 -16.37 6.11 12.80
CA THR A 498 -15.43 5.25 13.53
C THR A 498 -15.85 5.11 15.00
N SER A 499 -16.10 3.88 15.45
CA SER A 499 -16.43 3.57 16.84
C SER A 499 -15.19 3.14 17.62
N ILE A 500 -14.99 3.67 18.83
CA ILE A 500 -13.85 3.36 19.70
C ILE A 500 -14.26 2.35 20.78
N ASN A 501 -13.39 1.38 21.03
CA ASN A 501 -13.49 0.44 22.14
C ASN A 501 -13.41 1.17 23.50
N GLY A 502 -14.47 1.08 24.31
CA GLY A 502 -14.53 1.74 25.62
C GLY A 502 -13.45 1.27 26.60
N THR A 503 -13.05 -0.01 26.53
CA THR A 503 -12.00 -0.57 27.39
C THR A 503 -10.62 0.01 27.06
N TYR A 504 -10.36 0.34 25.79
CA TYR A 504 -9.12 1.01 25.38
C TYR A 504 -9.04 2.44 25.93
N ILE A 505 -10.15 3.19 25.89
CA ILE A 505 -10.22 4.52 26.50
C ILE A 505 -10.02 4.43 28.02
N ALA A 506 -10.63 3.45 28.69
CA ALA A 506 -10.43 3.21 30.13
C ALA A 506 -8.97 2.81 30.46
N MET A 507 -8.30 2.05 29.58
CA MET A 507 -6.88 1.74 29.71
C MET A 507 -6.01 3.00 29.59
N LYS A 508 -6.29 3.89 28.61
CA LYS A 508 -5.58 5.19 28.50
C LYS A 508 -5.83 6.06 29.73
N ALA A 509 -7.07 6.18 30.20
CA ALA A 509 -7.38 6.94 31.42
C ALA A 509 -6.65 6.38 32.64
N THR A 510 -6.51 5.06 32.72
CA THR A 510 -5.73 4.38 33.76
C THR A 510 -4.22 4.63 33.64
N ARG A 511 -3.68 4.81 32.42
CA ARG A 511 -2.29 5.17 32.18
C ARG A 511 -1.97 6.59 32.65
N GLU A 512 -2.82 7.57 32.35
CA GLU A 512 -2.57 8.97 32.72
C GLU A 512 -2.91 9.28 34.19
N PHE A 513 -4.03 8.75 34.71
CA PHE A 513 -4.54 9.11 36.03
C PHE A 513 -4.22 8.07 37.12
N GLY A 514 -3.82 6.85 36.75
CA GLY A 514 -3.63 5.72 37.67
C GLY A 514 -4.86 4.81 37.80
N PRO A 515 -4.85 3.84 38.74
CA PRO A 515 -5.90 2.81 38.83
C PRO A 515 -7.31 3.36 39.00
N PHE A 516 -8.29 2.75 38.31
CA PHE A 516 -9.72 3.04 38.50
C PHE A 516 -10.13 2.82 39.95
N GLY A 517 -10.85 3.78 40.52
CA GLY A 517 -11.22 3.84 41.95
C GLY A 517 -10.18 4.51 42.86
N ILE A 518 -8.97 4.79 42.37
CA ILE A 518 -7.90 5.46 43.15
C ILE A 518 -7.51 6.79 42.49
N GLY A 519 -7.13 6.75 41.22
CA GLY A 519 -6.67 7.91 40.45
C GLY A 519 -7.78 8.58 39.63
N TRP A 520 -8.75 7.79 39.16
CA TRP A 520 -9.96 8.27 38.49
C TRP A 520 -11.12 7.30 38.73
N GLY A 521 -12.34 7.72 38.46
CA GLY A 521 -13.52 6.88 38.61
C GLY A 521 -14.78 7.50 38.02
N VAL A 522 -15.89 6.75 38.11
CA VAL A 522 -17.19 7.13 37.53
C VAL A 522 -18.26 7.04 38.60
N GLU A 523 -19.06 8.10 38.72
CA GLU A 523 -20.28 8.17 39.52
C GLU A 523 -21.49 8.27 38.58
N VAL A 524 -22.53 7.45 38.80
CA VAL A 524 -23.81 7.59 38.07
C VAL A 524 -24.62 8.66 38.77
N VAL A 525 -24.85 9.78 38.08
CA VAL A 525 -25.58 10.94 38.62
C VAL A 525 -27.07 10.82 38.35
N GLU A 526 -27.45 10.22 37.22
CA GLU A 526 -28.83 10.05 36.80
C GLU A 526 -28.95 8.81 35.91
N GLU A 527 -30.01 8.02 36.08
CA GLU A 527 -30.35 6.87 35.23
C GLU A 527 -31.87 6.86 35.04
N ARG A 528 -32.33 6.88 33.78
CA ARG A 528 -33.76 6.96 33.45
C ARG A 528 -34.07 6.36 32.08
N PHE A 529 -35.36 6.18 31.81
CA PHE A 529 -35.86 5.82 30.49
C PHE A 529 -36.68 6.98 29.90
N ASP A 530 -36.24 7.52 28.77
CA ASP A 530 -36.90 8.57 28.02
C ASP A 530 -37.80 7.98 26.93
N LYS A 531 -39.07 8.40 26.86
CA LYS A 531 -40.02 7.96 25.82
C LYS A 531 -39.75 8.71 24.51
N GLY A 532 -39.55 7.95 23.43
CA GLY A 532 -39.41 8.42 22.06
C GLY A 532 -40.73 8.37 21.28
N ALA A 533 -40.66 8.18 19.96
CA ALA A 533 -41.82 8.22 19.08
C ALA A 533 -42.73 6.98 19.24
N PRO A 534 -44.05 7.07 18.95
CA PRO A 534 -44.93 5.90 18.89
C PRO A 534 -44.50 4.91 17.80
N ILE A 535 -44.46 3.61 18.12
CA ILE A 535 -44.13 2.55 17.17
C ILE A 535 -45.39 2.09 16.42
N VAL A 536 -45.27 2.05 15.10
CA VAL A 536 -46.35 1.69 14.16
C VAL A 536 -46.09 0.34 13.51
N ARG A 537 -47.15 -0.44 13.30
CA ARG A 537 -47.13 -1.69 12.54
C ARG A 537 -47.74 -1.45 11.16
N LYS A 538 -47.01 -1.86 10.10
CA LYS A 538 -47.58 -1.97 8.75
C LYS A 538 -48.61 -3.09 8.72
N LYS A 539 -49.80 -2.77 8.23
CA LYS A 539 -50.90 -3.71 8.04
C LYS A 539 -51.39 -3.62 6.61
N GLN A 540 -51.43 -4.77 5.94
CA GLN A 540 -51.97 -4.84 4.59
C GLN A 540 -53.49 -5.01 4.66
N VAL A 541 -54.22 -4.07 4.06
CA VAL A 541 -55.68 -4.07 3.98
C VAL A 541 -56.05 -4.06 2.49
N GLY A 542 -56.22 -5.25 1.92
CA GLY A 542 -56.31 -5.44 0.47
C GLY A 542 -54.99 -5.09 -0.23
N GLU A 543 -55.04 -4.17 -1.19
CA GLU A 543 -53.86 -3.65 -1.91
C GLU A 543 -53.22 -2.43 -1.21
N LYS A 544 -53.82 -1.89 -0.15
CA LYS A 544 -53.30 -0.73 0.57
C LYS A 544 -52.48 -1.14 1.79
N ILE A 545 -51.44 -0.35 2.09
CA ILE A 545 -50.67 -0.42 3.32
C ILE A 545 -51.20 0.65 4.26
N GLU A 546 -51.79 0.22 5.37
CA GLU A 546 -52.17 1.08 6.50
C GLU A 546 -51.13 0.95 7.62
N TRP A 547 -51.06 1.97 8.48
CA TRP A 547 -50.13 2.04 9.61
C TRP A 547 -50.92 2.08 10.92
N ASP A 548 -50.94 0.96 11.63
CA ASP A 548 -51.66 0.83 12.91
C ASP A 548 -50.70 1.13 14.07
N LEU A 549 -51.09 2.02 15.00
CA LEU A 549 -50.36 2.21 16.25
C LEU A 549 -50.47 0.96 17.13
N ILE A 550 -49.35 0.48 17.67
CA ILE A 550 -49.33 -0.69 18.55
C ILE A 550 -49.82 -0.27 19.95
N GLN A 551 -50.86 -0.92 20.47
CA GLN A 551 -51.36 -0.70 21.82
C GLN A 551 -50.39 -1.25 22.88
N ASP A 552 -50.21 -0.54 23.99
CA ASP A 552 -49.33 -0.96 25.11
C ASP A 552 -49.99 -1.91 26.12
N GLY A 553 -51.31 -2.15 25.99
CA GLY A 553 -52.09 -3.01 26.89
C GLY A 553 -52.60 -2.33 28.16
N VAL A 554 -52.24 -1.07 28.41
CA VAL A 554 -52.72 -0.25 29.56
C VAL A 554 -53.50 1.00 29.13
N GLY A 555 -53.81 1.13 27.84
CA GLY A 555 -54.63 2.20 27.27
C GLY A 555 -53.84 3.30 26.56
N GLY A 556 -52.54 3.08 26.33
CA GLY A 556 -51.68 3.93 25.51
C GLY A 556 -51.12 3.17 24.30
N TYR A 557 -50.07 3.75 23.72
CA TYR A 557 -49.37 3.19 22.56
C TYR A 557 -47.93 2.84 22.94
N LEU A 558 -47.43 1.73 22.39
CA LEU A 558 -46.04 1.35 22.48
C LEU A 558 -45.19 2.44 21.82
N CYS A 559 -44.31 3.07 22.59
CA CYS A 559 -43.35 4.04 22.08
C CYS A 559 -41.95 3.44 22.09
N GLU A 560 -41.07 4.01 21.28
CA GLU A 560 -39.64 3.89 21.47
C GLU A 560 -39.28 4.30 22.90
N MET A 561 -38.26 3.66 23.46
CA MET A 561 -37.78 3.93 24.80
C MET A 561 -36.27 3.99 24.74
N HIS A 562 -35.68 5.08 25.21
CA HIS A 562 -34.23 5.25 25.27
C HIS A 562 -33.78 5.15 26.72
N HIS A 563 -32.79 4.30 26.96
CA HIS A 563 -32.09 4.31 28.23
C HIS A 563 -31.10 5.49 28.23
N THR A 564 -31.28 6.44 29.14
CA THR A 564 -30.43 7.62 29.28
C THR A 564 -29.74 7.60 30.63
N MET A 565 -28.42 7.75 30.63
CA MET A 565 -27.59 7.78 31.83
C MET A 565 -26.69 9.02 31.83
N LYS A 566 -26.70 9.77 32.93
CA LYS A 566 -25.72 10.82 33.22
C LYS A 566 -24.64 10.24 34.12
N VAL A 567 -23.38 10.40 33.73
CA VAL A 567 -22.24 10.03 34.57
C VAL A 567 -21.35 11.23 34.84
N ARG A 568 -20.71 11.22 36.00
CA ARG A 568 -19.60 12.11 36.36
C ARG A 568 -18.32 11.28 36.41
N VAL A 569 -17.39 11.56 35.50
CA VAL A 569 -16.01 11.08 35.60
C VAL A 569 -15.26 12.04 36.52
N TRP A 570 -14.62 11.52 37.56
CA TRP A 570 -13.65 12.26 38.37
C TRP A 570 -12.26 11.70 38.14
N TYR A 571 -11.23 12.54 38.23
CA TYR A 571 -9.84 12.17 38.00
C TYR A 571 -8.90 13.04 38.85
N ILE A 572 -7.66 12.58 39.05
CA ILE A 572 -6.60 13.32 39.71
C ILE A 572 -5.51 13.60 38.67
N LEU A 573 -5.21 14.88 38.45
CA LEU A 573 -4.15 15.35 37.56
C LEU A 573 -3.23 16.28 38.36
N ASN A 574 -1.92 16.01 38.37
CA ASN A 574 -0.93 16.78 39.13
C ASN A 574 -1.29 16.99 40.62
N GLY A 575 -1.95 16.01 41.23
CA GLY A 575 -2.43 16.06 42.63
C GLY A 575 -3.74 16.83 42.86
N VAL A 576 -4.31 17.45 41.82
CA VAL A 576 -5.59 18.18 41.88
C VAL A 576 -6.71 17.30 41.32
N ARG A 577 -7.87 17.29 41.99
CA ARG A 577 -9.06 16.57 41.51
C ARG A 577 -9.82 17.40 40.49
N GLY A 578 -10.06 16.83 39.31
CA GLY A 578 -10.97 17.35 38.29
C GLY A 578 -12.19 16.45 38.11
N GLU A 579 -13.22 16.97 37.44
CA GLU A 579 -14.43 16.23 37.09
C GLU A 579 -15.02 16.68 35.74
N SER A 580 -15.79 15.79 35.11
CA SER A 580 -16.46 15.99 33.82
C SER A 580 -17.76 15.20 33.80
N GLU A 581 -18.86 15.79 33.34
CA GLU A 581 -20.18 15.16 33.28
C GLU A 581 -20.65 15.00 31.83
N ALA A 582 -21.18 13.83 31.48
CA ALA A 582 -21.78 13.58 30.16
C ALA A 582 -22.97 12.62 30.22
N TYR A 583 -23.77 12.67 29.16
CA TYR A 583 -24.90 11.77 28.94
C TYR A 583 -24.58 10.71 27.88
N GLY A 584 -24.90 9.46 28.19
CA GLY A 584 -24.99 8.37 27.24
C GLY A 584 -26.46 7.98 27.03
N CYS A 585 -26.83 7.68 25.79
CA CYS A 585 -28.21 7.38 25.41
C CYS A 585 -28.23 6.20 24.43
N THR A 586 -28.93 5.12 24.79
CA THR A 586 -29.06 3.92 23.96
C THR A 586 -30.54 3.55 23.78
N PRO A 587 -31.03 3.30 22.55
CA PRO A 587 -32.36 2.74 22.35
C PRO A 587 -32.54 1.42 23.11
N TYR A 588 -33.50 1.39 24.03
CA TYR A 588 -33.90 0.21 24.79
C TYR A 588 -35.06 -0.51 24.12
N ILE A 589 -36.11 0.19 23.70
CA ILE A 589 -37.20 -0.33 22.86
C ILE A 589 -37.21 0.48 21.56
N TYR A 590 -37.20 -0.20 20.42
CA TYR A 590 -37.19 0.43 19.10
C TYR A 590 -37.76 -0.51 18.04
N ASP A 591 -38.18 0.04 16.90
CA ASP A 591 -38.70 -0.77 15.79
C ASP A 591 -37.60 -1.34 14.89
N THR A 592 -37.90 -2.47 14.26
CA THR A 592 -37.00 -3.13 13.30
C THR A 592 -37.77 -3.67 12.11
N LYS A 593 -37.07 -4.15 11.07
CA LYS A 593 -37.71 -4.86 9.95
C LYS A 593 -38.49 -6.12 10.35
N TYR A 594 -38.33 -6.61 11.58
CA TYR A 594 -39.08 -7.73 12.16
C TYR A 594 -40.14 -7.29 13.19
N GLY A 595 -40.35 -5.98 13.35
CA GLY A 595 -41.20 -5.36 14.37
C GLY A 595 -40.44 -4.88 15.61
N PRO A 596 -41.17 -4.46 16.66
CA PRO A 596 -40.57 -3.91 17.88
C PRO A 596 -39.67 -4.91 18.58
N THR A 597 -38.49 -4.45 19.02
CA THR A 597 -37.54 -5.25 19.80
C THR A 597 -37.10 -4.50 21.06
N SER A 598 -36.40 -5.21 21.96
CA SER A 598 -35.80 -4.65 23.16
C SER A 598 -34.34 -5.06 23.35
N ASP A 599 -33.48 -4.11 23.71
CA ASP A 599 -32.04 -4.32 23.93
C ASP A 599 -31.69 -4.35 25.43
N GLY A 600 -31.59 -5.57 26.00
CA GLY A 600 -31.23 -5.76 27.41
C GLY A 600 -29.83 -5.24 27.81
N GLU A 601 -28.97 -4.91 26.85
CA GLU A 601 -27.64 -4.36 27.08
C GLU A 601 -27.61 -2.81 27.06
N ALA A 602 -28.75 -2.15 26.83
CA ALA A 602 -28.86 -0.69 26.75
C ALA A 602 -28.29 0.07 27.97
N PRO A 603 -28.43 -0.40 29.23
CA PRO A 603 -27.79 0.26 30.38
C PRO A 603 -26.26 0.24 30.31
N LYS A 604 -25.65 -0.89 29.97
CA LYS A 604 -24.17 -1.03 29.87
C LYS A 604 -23.62 -0.22 28.70
N LYS A 605 -24.34 -0.20 27.57
CA LYS A 605 -24.02 0.63 26.40
C LYS A 605 -24.08 2.12 26.75
N SER A 606 -25.13 2.55 27.45
CA SER A 606 -25.30 3.95 27.89
C SER A 606 -24.22 4.37 28.88
N TRP A 607 -23.88 3.53 29.86
CA TRP A 607 -22.77 3.80 30.78
C TRP A 607 -21.45 3.97 30.02
N THR A 608 -21.14 3.06 29.10
CA THR A 608 -19.90 3.11 28.30
C THR A 608 -19.85 4.35 27.40
N ASP A 609 -20.96 4.69 26.75
CA ASP A 609 -21.08 5.88 25.90
C ASP A 609 -20.93 7.18 26.72
N ALA A 610 -21.57 7.26 27.88
CA ALA A 610 -21.46 8.39 28.80
C ALA A 610 -20.01 8.59 29.29
N VAL A 611 -19.32 7.51 29.68
CA VAL A 611 -17.92 7.57 30.12
C VAL A 611 -16.99 8.01 28.98
N LYS A 612 -17.17 7.49 27.75
CA LYS A 612 -16.41 7.94 26.58
C LYS A 612 -16.60 9.44 26.32
N LYS A 613 -17.83 9.93 26.38
CA LYS A 613 -18.18 11.35 26.18
C LYS A 613 -17.72 12.27 27.32
N ALA A 614 -17.62 11.77 28.55
CA ALA A 614 -17.08 12.54 29.66
C ALA A 614 -15.54 12.64 29.62
N LEU A 615 -14.86 11.65 29.01
CA LEU A 615 -13.41 11.66 28.82
C LEU A 615 -12.96 12.44 27.57
N SER A 616 -13.76 12.53 26.50
CA SER A 616 -13.33 13.19 25.26
C SER A 616 -12.93 14.68 25.40
N PRO A 617 -13.52 15.53 26.28
CA PRO A 617 -13.05 16.89 26.51
C PRO A 617 -11.67 16.98 27.18
N LEU A 618 -11.18 15.88 27.76
CA LEU A 618 -9.83 15.77 28.31
C LEU A 618 -8.81 15.30 27.25
N GLY A 619 -9.24 15.17 25.99
CA GLY A 619 -8.41 14.81 24.84
C GLY A 619 -8.41 13.32 24.48
N PHE A 620 -9.09 12.46 25.23
CA PHE A 620 -9.05 11.01 25.00
C PHE A 620 -9.68 10.64 23.66
N SER A 621 -8.84 10.20 22.71
CA SER A 621 -9.26 9.85 21.35
C SER A 621 -9.96 11.01 20.62
N ALA A 622 -9.53 12.24 20.91
CA ALA A 622 -10.09 13.44 20.32
C ALA A 622 -9.92 13.50 18.80
N ASP A 623 -8.91 12.82 18.24
CA ASP A 623 -8.72 12.70 16.79
C ASP A 623 -9.93 12.11 16.04
N ILE A 624 -10.66 11.19 16.67
CA ILE A 624 -11.91 10.63 16.12
C ILE A 624 -13.08 11.59 16.32
N PHE A 625 -13.18 12.24 17.48
CA PHE A 625 -14.27 13.19 17.76
C PHE A 625 -14.16 14.49 16.95
N MET A 626 -12.95 14.84 16.50
CA MET A 626 -12.67 15.97 15.61
C MET A 626 -12.71 15.59 14.11
N GLY A 627 -13.01 14.32 13.78
CA GLY A 627 -13.20 13.86 12.40
C GLY A 627 -11.92 13.62 11.59
N LEU A 628 -10.73 13.67 12.20
CA LEU A 628 -9.46 13.42 11.48
C LEU A 628 -9.43 11.98 10.93
N TYR A 629 -10.07 11.05 11.63
CA TYR A 629 -10.20 9.65 11.20
C TYR A 629 -11.02 9.44 9.93
N ASP A 630 -11.81 10.43 9.49
CA ASP A 630 -12.59 10.34 8.25
C ASP A 630 -11.71 10.58 7.00
N ASN A 631 -10.54 11.22 7.17
CA ASN A 631 -9.52 11.34 6.11
C ASN A 631 -8.68 10.03 6.03
N PRO A 632 -8.58 9.38 4.85
CA PRO A 632 -7.82 8.12 4.71
C PRO A 632 -6.31 8.25 4.96
N GLU A 633 -5.70 9.37 4.55
CA GLU A 633 -4.25 9.62 4.68
C GLU A 633 -3.85 9.76 6.16
N TYR A 634 -4.63 10.51 6.94
CA TYR A 634 -4.47 10.61 8.39
C TYR A 634 -4.55 9.24 9.03
N ARG A 635 -5.56 8.43 8.67
CA ARG A 635 -5.73 7.08 9.22
C ARG A 635 -4.55 6.18 8.90
N GLN A 636 -4.06 6.18 7.66
CA GLN A 636 -2.88 5.41 7.24
C GLN A 636 -1.61 5.86 7.99
N ARG A 637 -1.32 7.16 8.03
CA ARG A 637 -0.15 7.72 8.74
C ARG A 637 -0.18 7.42 10.23
N ASN A 638 -1.34 7.58 10.87
CA ASN A 638 -1.54 7.28 12.29
C ASN A 638 -1.40 5.78 12.56
N LYS A 639 -1.90 4.91 11.67
CA LYS A 639 -1.68 3.46 11.76
C LYS A 639 -0.18 3.13 11.69
N ALA A 640 0.55 3.67 10.71
CA ALA A 640 1.99 3.44 10.55
C ALA A 640 2.78 3.85 11.81
N GLU A 641 2.46 5.02 12.40
CA GLU A 641 3.04 5.48 13.66
C GLU A 641 2.78 4.53 14.84
N PHE A 642 1.55 4.03 14.97
CA PHE A 642 1.25 3.01 15.99
C PHE A 642 1.93 1.67 15.70
N ASP A 643 1.99 1.21 14.45
CA ASP A 643 2.64 -0.04 14.08
C ASP A 643 4.16 0.01 14.34
N ILE A 644 4.83 1.14 14.04
CA ILE A 644 6.23 1.39 14.44
C ILE A 644 6.38 1.36 15.97
N LYS A 645 5.50 2.06 16.70
CA LYS A 645 5.53 2.08 18.17
C LYS A 645 5.36 0.67 18.74
N ASN A 646 4.36 -0.08 18.27
CA ASN A 646 4.11 -1.46 18.66
C ASN A 646 5.30 -2.37 18.35
N ALA A 647 5.94 -2.20 17.20
CA ALA A 647 7.14 -2.95 16.84
C ALA A 647 8.33 -2.62 17.77
N SER A 648 8.52 -1.34 18.12
CA SER A 648 9.56 -0.92 19.06
C SER A 648 9.33 -1.44 20.48
N GLU A 649 8.11 -1.32 21.02
CA GLU A 649 7.74 -1.87 22.34
C GLU A 649 7.93 -3.40 22.38
N ASN A 650 7.52 -4.12 21.32
CA ASN A 650 7.75 -5.55 21.20
C ASN A 650 9.25 -5.93 21.10
N ALA A 651 10.08 -5.12 20.45
CA ALA A 651 11.53 -5.36 20.33
C ALA A 651 12.27 -5.06 21.64
N GLU A 652 11.88 -4.00 22.37
CA GLU A 652 12.37 -3.71 23.72
C GLU A 652 11.96 -4.81 24.71
N ASP A 653 10.72 -5.29 24.65
CA ASP A 653 10.28 -6.41 25.46
C ASP A 653 11.00 -7.72 25.10
N ALA A 654 11.22 -8.00 23.82
CA ALA A 654 11.99 -9.16 23.38
C ALA A 654 13.46 -9.09 23.86
N THR A 655 14.10 -7.93 23.82
CA THR A 655 15.47 -7.75 24.31
C THR A 655 15.55 -7.81 25.84
N ARG A 656 14.58 -7.25 26.56
CA ARG A 656 14.42 -7.38 28.01
C ARG A 656 14.27 -8.84 28.43
N LEU A 657 13.36 -9.59 27.80
CA LEU A 657 13.14 -11.02 28.06
C LEU A 657 14.38 -11.86 27.75
N ARG A 658 15.10 -11.57 26.65
CA ARG A 658 16.40 -12.21 26.33
C ARG A 658 17.45 -11.94 27.42
N LYS A 659 17.51 -10.72 27.96
CA LYS A 659 18.43 -10.35 29.05
C LYS A 659 18.09 -11.05 30.36
N GLU A 660 16.82 -11.03 30.79
CA GLU A 660 16.35 -11.75 31.98
C GLU A 660 16.62 -13.26 31.89
N LEU A 661 16.42 -13.85 30.70
CA LEU A 661 16.75 -15.24 30.44
C LEU A 661 18.26 -15.50 30.50
N ASP A 662 19.10 -14.67 29.87
CA ASP A 662 20.55 -14.79 29.93
C ASP A 662 21.07 -14.70 31.38
N GLU A 663 20.53 -13.78 32.21
CA GLU A 663 20.86 -13.69 33.64
C GLU A 663 20.46 -14.96 34.41
N LYS A 664 19.26 -15.51 34.15
CA LYS A 664 18.83 -16.81 34.71
C LYS A 664 19.77 -17.94 34.30
N LEU A 665 20.18 -17.99 33.02
CA LEU A 665 21.07 -19.02 32.48
C LEU A 665 22.50 -18.89 33.03
N ILE A 666 23.01 -17.68 33.23
CA ILE A 666 24.31 -17.41 33.90
C ILE A 666 24.28 -17.91 35.35
N ASN A 667 23.21 -17.62 36.10
CA ASN A 667 23.06 -18.10 37.48
C ASN A 667 23.02 -19.64 37.56
N VAL A 668 22.35 -20.30 36.61
CA VAL A 668 22.36 -21.76 36.51
C VAL A 668 23.72 -22.31 36.09
N ALA A 669 24.43 -21.65 35.15
CA ALA A 669 25.79 -22.03 34.75
C ALA A 669 26.79 -21.93 35.92
N ASN A 670 26.72 -20.87 36.73
CA ASN A 670 27.52 -20.72 37.94
C ASN A 670 27.21 -21.82 38.97
N THR A 671 25.93 -22.17 39.14
CA THR A 671 25.49 -23.27 40.01
C THR A 671 26.03 -24.63 39.51
N LEU A 672 26.00 -24.88 38.20
CA LEU A 672 26.57 -26.08 37.59
C LEU A 672 28.10 -26.15 37.78
N ALA A 673 28.80 -25.04 37.60
CA ALA A 673 30.26 -24.98 37.79
C ALA A 673 30.68 -25.22 39.25
N ALA A 674 29.86 -24.79 40.22
CA ALA A 674 30.10 -24.97 41.65
C ALA A 674 29.70 -26.37 42.18
N ALA A 675 28.79 -27.08 41.50
CA ALA A 675 28.24 -28.35 41.95
C ALA A 675 29.34 -29.39 42.27
N VAL A 676 29.17 -30.13 43.38
CA VAL A 676 30.21 -31.03 43.94
C VAL A 676 29.94 -32.48 43.56
N THR A 677 28.69 -32.84 43.23
CA THR A 677 28.30 -34.21 42.90
C THR A 677 27.71 -34.35 41.51
N THR A 678 27.89 -35.52 40.89
CA THR A 678 27.32 -35.85 39.56
C THR A 678 25.78 -35.81 39.56
N ASN A 679 25.13 -36.14 40.68
CA ASN A 679 23.68 -36.06 40.83
C ASN A 679 23.17 -34.61 40.85
N GLU A 680 23.89 -33.71 41.51
CA GLU A 680 23.58 -32.28 41.56
C GLU A 680 23.68 -31.65 40.17
N VAL A 681 24.79 -31.88 39.46
CA VAL A 681 25.00 -31.43 38.07
C VAL A 681 23.86 -31.90 37.16
N ASN A 682 23.52 -33.20 37.20
CA ASN A 682 22.48 -33.74 36.34
C ASN A 682 21.07 -33.22 36.69
N LYS A 683 20.76 -32.97 37.98
CA LYS A 683 19.46 -32.46 38.42
C LYS A 683 19.27 -30.98 38.04
N VAL A 684 20.28 -30.14 38.27
CA VAL A 684 20.26 -28.71 37.91
C VAL A 684 20.18 -28.55 36.39
N PHE A 685 20.99 -29.31 35.63
CA PHE A 685 20.96 -29.33 34.18
C PHE A 685 19.60 -29.80 33.64
N GLY A 686 19.06 -30.90 34.14
CA GLY A 686 17.84 -31.52 33.62
C GLY A 686 16.59 -30.63 33.73
N LEU A 687 16.52 -29.77 34.74
CA LEU A 687 15.44 -28.80 34.89
C LEU A 687 15.54 -27.69 33.83
N ILE A 688 16.68 -27.00 33.75
CA ILE A 688 16.84 -25.87 32.82
C ILE A 688 16.83 -26.32 31.35
N ALA A 689 17.43 -27.48 31.04
CA ALA A 689 17.50 -28.00 29.68
C ALA A 689 16.11 -28.33 29.13
N ARG A 690 15.22 -28.87 29.98
CA ARG A 690 13.83 -29.15 29.60
C ARG A 690 13.00 -27.88 29.42
N GLU A 691 13.20 -26.88 30.27
CA GLU A 691 12.55 -25.57 30.13
C GLU A 691 12.95 -24.90 28.80
N VAL A 692 14.25 -24.78 28.53
CA VAL A 692 14.79 -24.15 27.32
C VAL A 692 14.41 -24.93 26.05
N ASP A 693 14.42 -26.28 26.05
CA ASP A 693 14.03 -27.08 24.88
C ASP A 693 12.52 -26.99 24.57
N VAL A 694 11.66 -26.84 25.59
CA VAL A 694 10.22 -26.56 25.37
C VAL A 694 10.04 -25.19 24.70
N HIS A 695 10.73 -24.15 25.17
CA HIS A 695 10.67 -22.82 24.55
C HIS A 695 11.25 -22.81 23.13
N ARG A 696 12.35 -23.55 22.87
CA ARG A 696 12.93 -23.71 21.54
C ARG A 696 11.95 -24.35 20.56
N LYS A 697 11.32 -25.47 20.94
CA LYS A 697 10.31 -26.15 20.12
C LYS A 697 9.07 -25.28 19.88
N ALA A 698 8.67 -24.47 20.87
CA ALA A 698 7.57 -23.52 20.71
C ALA A 698 7.93 -22.37 19.74
N ALA A 699 9.18 -21.91 19.72
CA ALA A 699 9.68 -20.95 18.73
C ALA A 699 9.72 -21.55 17.31
N GLU A 700 10.21 -22.78 17.17
CA GLU A 700 10.22 -23.52 15.90
C GLU A 700 8.80 -23.71 15.33
N ALA A 701 7.84 -24.10 16.18
CA ALA A 701 6.44 -24.26 15.78
C ALA A 701 5.76 -22.93 15.38
N LYS A 702 6.27 -21.78 15.85
CA LYS A 702 5.83 -20.44 15.46
C LYS A 702 6.56 -19.86 14.25
N GLY A 703 7.57 -20.56 13.72
CA GLY A 703 8.41 -20.09 12.61
C GLY A 703 9.51 -19.11 13.02
N ASP A 704 9.69 -18.83 14.33
CA ASP A 704 10.72 -17.91 14.84
C ASP A 704 12.10 -18.59 14.87
N LYS A 705 12.77 -18.52 13.72
CA LYS A 705 14.10 -19.12 13.50
C LYS A 705 15.19 -18.44 14.35
N GLU A 706 15.10 -17.13 14.58
CA GLU A 706 16.09 -16.41 15.36
C GLU A 706 16.04 -16.79 16.83
N TYR A 707 14.84 -16.77 17.44
CA TYR A 707 14.69 -17.10 18.85
C TYR A 707 14.97 -18.59 19.11
N SER A 708 14.59 -19.50 18.20
CA SER A 708 15.02 -20.90 18.28
C SER A 708 16.55 -21.04 18.25
N SER A 709 17.22 -20.37 17.31
CA SER A 709 18.69 -20.42 17.17
C SER A 709 19.39 -19.87 18.43
N TYR A 710 18.91 -18.76 18.97
CA TYR A 710 19.37 -18.18 20.23
C TYR A 710 19.24 -19.17 21.40
N LEU A 711 18.05 -19.75 21.62
CA LEU A 711 17.82 -20.75 22.68
C LEU A 711 18.68 -22.01 22.49
N GLY A 712 18.82 -22.48 21.25
CA GLY A 712 19.68 -23.61 20.90
C GLY A 712 21.16 -23.36 21.22
N SER A 713 21.66 -22.15 20.94
CA SER A 713 23.04 -21.76 21.26
C SER A 713 23.32 -21.76 22.77
N ARG A 714 22.37 -21.26 23.57
CA ARG A 714 22.46 -21.24 25.03
C ARG A 714 22.35 -22.64 25.65
N LEU A 715 21.47 -23.48 25.12
CA LEU A 715 21.34 -24.88 25.55
C LEU A 715 22.62 -25.69 25.31
N ARG A 716 23.28 -25.50 24.16
CA ARG A 716 24.61 -26.09 23.89
C ARG A 716 25.63 -25.65 24.95
N ARG A 717 25.78 -24.34 25.17
CA ARG A 717 26.77 -23.80 26.12
C ARG A 717 26.58 -24.31 27.56
N ILE A 718 25.33 -24.51 28.01
CA ILE A 718 25.05 -25.12 29.31
C ILE A 718 25.37 -26.63 29.32
N THR A 719 25.21 -27.32 28.18
CA THR A 719 25.59 -28.73 28.01
C THR A 719 27.11 -28.91 28.02
N ASP A 720 27.85 -27.96 27.45
CA ASP A 720 29.32 -27.96 27.48
C ASP A 720 29.83 -27.81 28.93
N ILE A 721 29.35 -26.80 29.66
CA ILE A 721 29.66 -26.57 31.09
C ILE A 721 29.32 -27.80 31.96
N LYS A 722 28.17 -28.44 31.70
CA LYS A 722 27.79 -29.70 32.36
C LYS A 722 28.80 -30.81 32.08
N THR A 723 29.27 -30.95 30.85
CA THR A 723 30.19 -32.00 30.41
C THR A 723 31.59 -31.78 31.00
N GLU A 724 32.09 -30.54 30.94
CA GLU A 724 33.34 -30.11 31.61
C GLU A 724 33.31 -30.40 33.11
N ARG A 725 32.21 -30.05 33.80
CA ARG A 725 32.10 -30.29 35.24
C ARG A 725 32.04 -31.77 35.59
N LEU A 726 31.31 -32.58 34.83
CA LEU A 726 31.29 -34.03 35.04
C LEU A 726 32.67 -34.65 34.86
N ALA A 727 33.42 -34.26 33.83
CA ALA A 727 34.80 -34.71 33.63
C ALA A 727 35.71 -34.33 34.81
N ALA A 728 35.60 -33.09 35.31
CA ALA A 728 36.36 -32.63 36.47
C ALA A 728 36.03 -33.40 37.77
N ILE A 729 34.75 -33.73 38.00
CA ILE A 729 34.33 -34.53 39.18
C ILE A 729 34.87 -35.96 39.09
N THR A 730 34.78 -36.60 37.91
CA THR A 730 35.31 -37.96 37.72
C THR A 730 36.82 -38.01 37.89
N ALA A 731 37.57 -37.07 37.30
CA ALA A 731 39.03 -36.99 37.44
C ALA A 731 39.46 -36.74 38.89
N ALA A 732 38.70 -35.97 39.66
CA ALA A 732 38.96 -35.78 41.10
C ALA A 732 38.72 -37.07 41.91
N GLN A 733 37.69 -37.86 41.56
CA GLN A 733 37.42 -39.15 42.20
C GLN A 733 38.55 -40.16 41.93
N GLU A 734 39.03 -40.24 40.68
CA GLU A 734 40.15 -41.11 40.27
C GLU A 734 41.50 -40.75 40.93
N GLN A 735 41.70 -39.50 41.37
CA GLN A 735 42.90 -39.09 42.12
C GLN A 735 42.81 -39.39 43.63
N THR A 736 41.63 -39.75 44.14
CA THR A 736 41.39 -40.07 45.56
C THR A 736 41.17 -41.57 45.83
N ALA A 737 41.21 -42.39 44.79
CA ALA A 737 41.08 -43.85 44.83
C ALA A 737 42.46 -44.53 44.70
#